data_AF-A0A0N1P247-F1
#
_entry.id   AF-A0A0N1P247-F1
#
_cell.length_a   1.000
_cell.length_b   1.000
_cell.length_c   1.000
_cell.angle_alpha   90.00
_cell.angle_beta   90.00
_cell.angle_gamma   90.00
#
_symmetry.space_group_name_H-M   'P 1'
#
loop_
_entity.id
_entity.type
_entity.pdbx_description
1 polymer ?
#
loop_
_entity_poly.entity_id
_entity_poly.type
_entity_poly.pdbx_seq_one_letter_code
_entity_poly.pdbx_strand_id
1 'polypeptide(L)'
;MSLQKQQVAIDYQEALRRLEAVAVAQRTRLGISRQIAIEQRVVPGGDASLDIEDAGCIPLADEVGKICTKTVAAPFDIPGSDTSAMDGYAICTSLTQNASSSRPTKFKVVGTIVAGAHDRISEAWRDSADDDSAPCFEIMTGASFPEGHPRMDGVVKVEDVQDNDPTVHWSKKARAAYIEVKTPVKPQQHRRLAGSDYQKGDIVLQPGERIKPRHLMPRSTFGFTSMMGYARFDADPSLYSPQNHVSSQPKLRVGVLSTGSEVVDPRKARIGGIGKIAATKSLLFDSNGPYLCNELSRTGKTDVSYLGVVGDRRIDLVKHIENATASGKFDVLILTGGVSKGRCDLTRACIEEALSGRVEFHGVKIRPGSPVLLSTVAMDQHGKGACRMTIFGIPGNPMAVAAGFQFFVRPYVDFYYNEGDWYRRLAVTFGKPVQEIAGMTVLTVETPGGHPKSKPRGTVAFWLAWREPGGNGELGSRIITADPSWFTIAMGTGVCAQLLVHFPYQAEWLRTLAYCFWVLDIVIFAMFTLLGCLRAVRHPHALDEIFDDFSETSYMGAIVIAWETIILGIITFYADRESAVYVAQAMYWISVVASVLVSFGGIFFMYYRQKEHKMADINGSWFLSFIPLIVGSTVGGAISPHLPVKNAVVLIMVSFLMWSVGICMSSIVLPIYFWRLMTAQLPARSAIVTTFVPIGPFGMGAYSIQQLSSDLARCITEGFTLDQALGADGVSARIIGEGIRWLGILIALTCLGIASFWLVEACLSVATRPPNSFSVGFWSFVFPCGVYSNAWNLLSTNLRNDGIRGWGATCTVATLLLWLVCAVLTVYSGVWKGELLYAPGAHGIMQHGEVEKFDQPKQQPVAQIPGVPH
;
A
#
# COMPACT_ATOMS: atom_id res chain seq x y z
N MET A 1 19.44 35.00 -30.45
CA MET A 1 19.01 33.64 -30.03
C MET A 1 19.78 33.27 -28.78
N SER A 2 19.29 33.66 -27.60
CA SER A 2 19.89 33.27 -26.33
C SER A 2 19.52 31.82 -26.02
N LEU A 3 20.54 30.99 -25.78
CA LEU A 3 20.39 29.64 -25.25
C LEU A 3 19.44 29.63 -24.05
N GLN A 4 18.25 29.05 -24.22
CA GLN A 4 17.35 28.72 -23.11
C GLN A 4 18.12 27.78 -22.16
N LYS A 5 18.62 28.31 -21.04
CA LYS A 5 19.09 27.47 -19.94
C LYS A 5 17.87 26.69 -19.44
N GLN A 6 17.77 25.41 -19.79
CA GLN A 6 16.83 24.48 -19.20
C GLN A 6 17.01 24.51 -17.68
N GLN A 7 16.03 25.07 -16.97
CA GLN A 7 16.01 25.04 -15.52
C GLN A 7 15.60 23.63 -15.12
N VAL A 8 16.49 22.91 -14.43
CA VAL A 8 16.25 21.56 -13.93
C VAL A 8 15.13 21.62 -12.89
N ALA A 9 14.17 20.69 -12.96
CA ALA A 9 13.06 20.62 -12.01
C ALA A 9 13.56 20.59 -10.56
N ILE A 10 13.01 21.46 -9.71
CA ILE A 10 13.43 21.62 -8.32
C ILE A 10 12.68 20.66 -7.39
N ASP A 11 13.23 20.43 -6.19
CA ASP A 11 12.56 19.71 -5.12
C ASP A 11 11.37 20.51 -4.56
N TYR A 12 10.36 19.82 -4.02
CA TYR A 12 9.18 20.47 -3.44
C TYR A 12 9.54 21.38 -2.24
N GLN A 13 10.49 20.99 -1.38
CA GLN A 13 10.92 21.82 -0.25
C GLN A 13 11.60 23.12 -0.70
N GLU A 14 12.36 23.05 -1.79
CA GLU A 14 12.93 24.25 -2.43
C GLU A 14 11.84 25.15 -3.02
N ALA A 15 10.82 24.55 -3.65
CA ALA A 15 9.68 25.29 -4.18
C ALA A 15 8.90 26.01 -3.07
N LEU A 16 8.65 25.34 -1.92
CA LEU A 16 8.00 25.93 -0.76
C LEU A 16 8.79 27.11 -0.16
N ARG A 17 10.11 27.00 -0.04
CA ARG A 17 10.95 28.13 0.45
C ARG A 17 10.87 29.35 -0.46
N ARG A 18 10.88 29.15 -1.78
CA ARG A 18 10.71 30.24 -2.75
C ARG A 18 9.30 30.84 -2.68
N LEU A 19 8.29 30.00 -2.54
CA LEU A 19 6.90 30.40 -2.39
C LEU A 19 6.69 31.28 -1.15
N GLU A 20 7.22 30.86 0.00
CA GLU A 20 7.20 31.61 1.26
C GLU A 20 7.89 32.96 1.11
N ALA A 21 9.09 32.99 0.50
CA ALA A 21 9.81 34.24 0.27
C ALA A 21 9.01 35.25 -0.58
N VAL A 22 8.30 34.78 -1.62
CA VAL A 22 7.43 35.62 -2.45
C VAL A 22 6.22 36.12 -1.65
N ALA A 23 5.56 35.23 -0.90
CA ALA A 23 4.39 35.58 -0.08
C ALA A 23 4.74 36.62 1.01
N VAL A 24 5.85 36.41 1.72
CA VAL A 24 6.36 37.33 2.77
C VAL A 24 6.78 38.67 2.17
N ALA A 25 7.45 38.68 1.02
CA ALA A 25 7.80 39.92 0.33
C ALA A 25 6.56 40.73 -0.09
N GLN A 26 5.50 40.04 -0.56
CA GLN A 26 4.25 40.66 -0.96
C GLN A 26 3.47 41.21 0.24
N ARG A 27 3.43 40.48 1.37
CA ARG A 27 2.85 40.93 2.64
C ARG A 27 3.54 42.17 3.22
N THR A 28 4.87 42.12 3.34
CA THR A 28 5.68 43.18 3.96
C THR A 28 5.49 44.53 3.26
N ARG A 29 5.30 44.50 1.94
CA ARG A 29 5.09 45.70 1.12
C ARG A 29 3.68 46.27 1.20
N LEU A 30 2.67 45.44 1.49
CA LEU A 30 1.28 45.88 1.69
C LEU A 30 1.00 46.38 3.12
N GLY A 31 2.02 46.49 3.97
CA GLY A 31 1.91 47.12 5.29
C GLY A 31 1.18 46.28 6.35
N ILE A 32 0.99 44.98 6.11
CA ILE A 32 0.30 44.08 7.03
C ILE A 32 1.23 43.68 8.19
N SER A 33 1.43 44.59 9.15
CA SER A 33 2.14 44.33 10.41
C SER A 33 1.16 43.98 11.53
N ARG A 34 0.94 42.68 11.77
CA ARG A 34 0.60 42.13 13.10
C ARG A 34 0.52 40.60 13.07
N GLN A 35 1.02 40.00 14.15
CA GLN A 35 0.80 38.62 14.56
C GLN A 35 -0.62 38.55 15.15
N ILE A 36 -1.45 37.60 14.73
CA ILE A 36 -2.85 37.51 15.17
C ILE A 36 -3.09 36.14 15.81
N ALA A 37 -3.67 36.16 17.01
CA ALA A 37 -4.28 35.01 17.65
C ALA A 37 -5.66 34.77 17.02
N ILE A 38 -5.88 33.55 16.50
CA ILE A 38 -7.19 33.11 16.03
C ILE A 38 -7.99 32.70 17.27
N GLU A 39 -8.97 33.51 17.69
CA GLU A 39 -9.98 33.06 18.66
C GLU A 39 -10.91 32.08 17.94
N GLN A 40 -10.73 30.78 18.21
CA GLN A 40 -11.73 29.77 17.87
C GLN A 40 -12.94 29.94 18.79
N ARG A 41 -14.00 30.54 18.28
CA ARG A 41 -15.29 30.57 18.99
C ARG A 41 -15.99 29.23 18.78
N VAL A 42 -15.97 28.37 19.81
CA VAL A 42 -16.81 27.18 19.87
C VAL A 42 -18.23 27.64 20.16
N VAL A 43 -19.15 27.43 19.22
CA VAL A 43 -20.58 27.73 19.38
C VAL A 43 -21.30 26.42 19.77
N PRO A 44 -22.21 26.42 20.76
CA PRO A 44 -22.98 25.22 21.13
C PRO A 44 -23.93 24.81 20.00
N GLY A 45 -24.00 23.51 19.72
CA GLY A 45 -24.90 22.94 18.72
C GLY A 45 -26.37 23.13 19.09
N GLY A 46 -27.13 23.72 18.17
CA GLY A 46 -28.60 23.72 18.19
C GLY A 46 -29.17 22.62 17.32
N ASP A 47 -30.36 22.13 17.68
CA ASP A 47 -31.11 21.11 16.95
C ASP A 47 -31.45 21.59 15.53
N ALA A 48 -31.05 20.80 14.52
CA ALA A 48 -31.22 21.12 13.11
C ALA A 48 -32.50 20.50 12.52
N SER A 49 -33.35 21.32 11.91
CA SER A 49 -34.49 20.89 11.09
C SER A 49 -34.11 20.84 9.59
N LEU A 50 -34.67 19.88 8.87
CA LEU A 50 -34.51 19.71 7.42
C LEU A 50 -35.70 20.35 6.70
N ASP A 51 -35.51 21.55 6.15
CA ASP A 51 -36.48 22.16 5.23
C ASP A 51 -36.14 21.79 3.78
N ILE A 52 -37.04 21.00 3.18
CA ILE A 52 -36.94 20.59 1.78
C ILE A 52 -37.58 21.69 0.92
N GLU A 53 -36.75 22.57 0.35
CA GLU A 53 -37.19 23.50 -0.70
C GLU A 53 -37.23 22.77 -2.05
N ASP A 54 -38.41 22.33 -2.47
CA ASP A 54 -38.56 21.48 -3.66
C ASP A 54 -38.60 22.23 -5.01
N ALA A 55 -38.17 23.51 -5.08
CA ALA A 55 -38.46 24.34 -6.27
C ALA A 55 -37.46 25.47 -6.61
N GLY A 56 -36.14 25.23 -6.53
CA GLY A 56 -35.14 26.19 -7.01
C GLY A 56 -34.05 25.57 -7.88
N CYS A 57 -33.68 26.23 -8.98
CA CYS A 57 -32.47 25.91 -9.75
C CYS A 57 -31.32 26.78 -9.19
N ILE A 58 -30.27 26.14 -8.67
CA ILE A 58 -29.10 26.86 -8.11
C ILE A 58 -27.91 26.76 -9.06
N PRO A 59 -27.14 27.85 -9.28
CA PRO A 59 -25.90 27.80 -10.04
C PRO A 59 -24.87 26.88 -9.39
N LEU A 60 -24.03 26.24 -10.20
CA LEU A 60 -22.98 25.31 -9.74
C LEU A 60 -22.08 25.90 -8.65
N ALA A 61 -21.81 27.21 -8.71
CA ALA A 61 -20.97 27.91 -7.73
C ALA A 61 -21.57 27.91 -6.30
N ASP A 62 -22.89 27.82 -6.20
CA ASP A 62 -23.67 27.95 -4.96
C ASP A 62 -24.17 26.59 -4.42
N GLU A 63 -23.80 25.48 -5.08
CA GLU A 63 -24.24 24.12 -4.72
C GLU A 63 -23.53 23.54 -3.49
N VAL A 64 -22.32 24.01 -3.19
CA VAL A 64 -21.52 23.44 -2.09
C VAL A 64 -22.22 23.64 -0.74
N GLY A 65 -22.31 22.55 0.03
CA GLY A 65 -22.99 22.53 1.33
C GLY A 65 -24.48 22.15 1.26
N LYS A 66 -25.10 22.15 0.07
CA LYS A 66 -26.47 21.67 -0.12
C LYS A 66 -26.52 20.14 -0.16
N ILE A 67 -27.70 19.56 0.07
CA ILE A 67 -27.93 18.12 -0.03
C ILE A 67 -28.52 17.82 -1.40
N CYS A 68 -27.90 16.88 -2.11
CA CYS A 68 -28.37 16.41 -3.40
C CYS A 68 -29.64 15.57 -3.21
N THR A 69 -30.72 15.86 -3.96
CA THR A 69 -31.99 15.11 -3.86
C THR A 69 -32.16 14.06 -4.96
N LYS A 70 -31.32 14.09 -5.99
CA LYS A 70 -31.39 13.22 -7.17
C LYS A 70 -30.02 12.66 -7.50
N THR A 71 -29.97 11.43 -7.98
CA THR A 71 -28.71 10.83 -8.46
C THR A 71 -28.17 11.65 -9.64
N VAL A 72 -26.90 12.06 -9.56
CA VAL A 72 -26.17 12.66 -10.67
C VAL A 72 -25.22 11.61 -11.21
N ALA A 73 -25.44 11.17 -12.45
CA ALA A 73 -24.59 10.22 -13.14
C ALA A 73 -23.84 10.90 -14.29
N ALA A 74 -22.68 10.32 -14.67
CA ALA A 74 -21.88 10.74 -15.82
C ALA A 74 -22.68 10.55 -17.14
N PRO A 75 -22.99 11.61 -17.89
CA PRO A 75 -23.76 11.51 -19.13
C PRO A 75 -22.97 10.92 -20.31
N PHE A 76 -21.63 10.96 -20.26
CA PHE A 76 -20.72 10.48 -21.30
C PHE A 76 -19.34 10.15 -20.70
N ASP A 77 -18.53 9.39 -21.44
CA ASP A 77 -17.18 8.98 -21.04
C ASP A 77 -16.21 10.17 -20.97
N ILE A 78 -15.31 10.16 -19.98
CA ILE A 78 -14.19 11.08 -19.84
C ILE A 78 -12.88 10.30 -19.71
N PRO A 79 -11.86 10.57 -20.55
CA PRO A 79 -11.97 11.32 -21.80
C PRO A 79 -12.94 10.63 -22.79
N GLY A 80 -13.54 11.38 -23.71
CA GLY A 80 -14.51 10.84 -24.69
C GLY A 80 -13.88 10.08 -25.86
N SER A 81 -12.55 10.11 -25.98
CA SER A 81 -11.75 9.35 -26.94
C SER A 81 -10.39 9.02 -26.31
N ASP A 82 -9.65 8.09 -26.91
CA ASP A 82 -8.30 7.81 -26.44
C ASP A 82 -7.40 9.03 -26.70
N THR A 83 -6.79 9.55 -25.65
CA THR A 83 -5.96 10.77 -25.69
C THR A 83 -4.52 10.49 -25.27
N SER A 84 -3.59 11.35 -25.69
CA SER A 84 -2.20 11.26 -25.23
C SER A 84 -2.06 11.72 -23.77
N ALA A 85 -1.32 10.96 -22.97
CA ALA A 85 -0.94 11.33 -21.60
C ALA A 85 0.30 12.25 -21.55
N MET A 86 1.06 12.35 -22.65
CA MET A 86 2.36 13.03 -22.73
C MET A 86 2.53 13.75 -24.07
N ASP A 87 3.41 14.75 -24.13
CA ASP A 87 3.85 15.35 -25.39
C ASP A 87 4.87 14.41 -26.07
N GLY A 88 4.72 14.12 -27.36
CA GLY A 88 5.57 13.14 -28.03
C GLY A 88 5.14 12.79 -29.45
N TYR A 89 5.33 11.52 -29.83
CA TYR A 89 5.01 10.99 -31.15
C TYR A 89 4.10 9.78 -31.05
N ALA A 90 2.88 9.89 -31.62
CA ALA A 90 1.95 8.78 -31.77
C ALA A 90 2.45 7.84 -32.87
N ILE A 91 2.68 6.59 -32.49
CA ILE A 91 3.21 5.56 -33.39
C ILE A 91 2.35 4.28 -33.33
N CYS A 92 2.52 3.43 -34.34
CA CYS A 92 2.04 2.05 -34.28
C CYS A 92 3.09 1.18 -33.57
N THR A 93 2.81 0.79 -32.33
CA THR A 93 3.79 0.11 -31.46
C THR A 93 4.19 -1.27 -31.97
N SER A 94 3.31 -1.96 -32.71
CA SER A 94 3.61 -3.28 -33.31
C SER A 94 4.80 -3.25 -34.29
N LEU A 95 5.06 -2.11 -34.94
CA LEU A 95 6.19 -1.92 -35.85
C LEU A 95 7.54 -1.80 -35.12
N THR A 96 7.52 -1.67 -33.78
CA THR A 96 8.72 -1.53 -32.96
C THR A 96 9.17 -2.85 -32.32
N GLN A 97 8.46 -3.97 -32.53
CA GLN A 97 8.79 -5.26 -31.88
C GLN A 97 10.22 -5.75 -32.15
N ASN A 98 10.76 -5.45 -33.34
CA ASN A 98 12.11 -5.83 -33.75
C ASN A 98 13.11 -4.66 -33.68
N ALA A 99 12.74 -3.54 -33.05
CA ALA A 99 13.61 -2.38 -32.91
C ALA A 99 14.77 -2.68 -31.96
N SER A 100 16.00 -2.38 -32.39
CA SER A 100 17.20 -2.47 -31.55
C SER A 100 18.15 -1.32 -31.85
N SER A 101 19.15 -1.10 -30.99
CA SER A 101 20.18 -0.09 -31.24
C SER A 101 20.96 -0.29 -32.54
N SER A 102 21.10 -1.55 -33.00
CA SER A 102 21.74 -1.89 -34.28
C SER A 102 20.77 -1.87 -35.47
N ARG A 103 19.46 -1.92 -35.23
CA ARG A 103 18.42 -1.89 -36.26
C ARG A 103 17.19 -1.09 -35.78
N PRO A 104 17.26 0.26 -35.77
CA PRO A 104 16.13 1.09 -35.36
C PRO A 104 14.98 1.05 -36.38
N THR A 105 13.75 1.13 -35.88
CA THR A 105 12.56 1.35 -36.71
C THR A 105 12.41 2.84 -37.00
N LYS A 106 12.33 3.23 -38.27
CA LYS A 106 12.18 4.64 -38.68
C LYS A 106 10.71 5.00 -38.84
N PHE A 107 10.32 6.16 -38.31
CA PHE A 107 9.01 6.73 -38.52
C PHE A 107 9.08 8.12 -39.14
N LYS A 108 8.19 8.42 -40.08
CA LYS A 108 8.03 9.72 -40.75
C LYS A 108 7.01 10.57 -39.99
N VAL A 109 7.35 11.80 -39.64
CA VAL A 109 6.41 12.72 -38.98
C VAL A 109 5.53 13.37 -40.04
N VAL A 110 4.26 12.98 -40.10
CA VAL A 110 3.32 13.36 -41.18
C VAL A 110 2.40 14.52 -40.82
N GLY A 111 2.40 14.92 -39.55
CA GLY A 111 1.67 16.07 -39.05
C GLY A 111 1.77 16.22 -37.53
N THR A 112 1.12 17.25 -37.01
CA THR A 112 1.02 17.52 -35.58
C THR A 112 -0.44 17.54 -35.15
N ILE A 113 -0.77 16.82 -34.08
CA ILE A 113 -2.11 16.75 -33.48
C ILE A 113 -2.06 17.46 -32.13
N VAL A 114 -2.89 18.50 -31.98
CA VAL A 114 -3.05 19.26 -30.74
C VAL A 114 -4.42 19.01 -30.12
N ALA A 115 -4.57 19.29 -28.83
CA ALA A 115 -5.86 19.17 -28.15
C ALA A 115 -6.93 20.05 -28.84
N GLY A 116 -8.15 19.52 -28.98
CA GLY A 116 -9.26 20.22 -29.64
C GLY A 116 -9.28 20.18 -31.18
N ALA A 117 -8.31 19.57 -31.86
CA ALA A 117 -8.14 19.69 -33.32
C ALA A 117 -8.83 18.62 -34.20
N HIS A 118 -9.90 17.96 -33.73
CA HIS A 118 -10.48 16.75 -34.36
C HIS A 118 -10.82 16.89 -35.85
N ASP A 119 -11.21 18.07 -36.31
CA ASP A 119 -11.67 18.29 -37.70
C ASP A 119 -10.55 18.55 -38.71
N ARG A 120 -9.27 18.46 -38.30
CA ARG A 120 -8.13 18.93 -39.12
C ARG A 120 -7.18 17.85 -39.62
N ILE A 121 -7.43 16.57 -39.30
CA ILE A 121 -6.57 15.47 -39.75
C ILE A 121 -7.12 14.89 -41.06
N SER A 122 -6.53 15.29 -42.19
CA SER A 122 -6.86 14.76 -43.53
C SER A 122 -6.54 13.27 -43.61
N GLU A 123 -7.43 12.43 -44.16
CA GLU A 123 -7.16 10.98 -44.33
C GLU A 123 -5.98 10.67 -45.27
N ALA A 124 -5.46 11.67 -46.01
CA ALA A 124 -4.35 11.53 -46.95
C ALA A 124 -3.01 11.10 -46.29
N TRP A 125 -2.90 11.14 -44.96
CA TRP A 125 -1.71 10.62 -44.27
C TRP A 125 -1.58 9.09 -44.39
N ARG A 126 -2.66 8.36 -44.72
CA ARG A 126 -2.65 6.90 -44.84
C ARG A 126 -1.72 6.41 -45.96
N ASP A 127 -1.56 7.21 -47.02
CA ASP A 127 -0.73 6.90 -48.19
C ASP A 127 0.69 7.49 -48.10
N SER A 128 1.06 8.07 -46.95
CA SER A 128 2.34 8.77 -46.75
C SER A 128 3.49 7.88 -46.25
N ALA A 129 3.27 6.57 -46.18
CA ALA A 129 4.29 5.58 -45.87
C ALA A 129 5.30 5.49 -47.02
N ASP A 130 6.59 5.65 -46.70
CA ASP A 130 7.69 5.37 -47.64
C ASP A 130 8.15 3.92 -47.41
N ASP A 131 8.76 3.25 -48.41
CA ASP A 131 9.23 1.85 -48.30
C ASP A 131 10.12 1.60 -47.06
N ASP A 132 10.84 2.62 -46.58
CA ASP A 132 11.77 2.55 -45.46
C ASP A 132 11.26 3.17 -44.14
N SER A 133 10.00 3.65 -44.06
CA SER A 133 9.50 4.31 -42.84
C SER A 133 7.99 4.31 -42.66
N ALA A 134 7.53 4.11 -41.43
CA ALA A 134 6.11 4.14 -41.09
C ALA A 134 5.63 5.55 -40.70
N PRO A 135 4.39 5.96 -40.98
CA PRO A 135 3.89 7.27 -40.59
C PRO A 135 3.70 7.39 -39.06
N CYS A 136 3.95 8.56 -38.52
CA CYS A 136 3.69 8.94 -37.13
C CYS A 136 3.24 10.41 -37.02
N PHE A 137 2.51 10.75 -35.97
CA PHE A 137 2.14 12.13 -35.69
C PHE A 137 2.88 12.66 -34.47
N GLU A 138 3.38 13.88 -34.55
CA GLU A 138 3.70 14.64 -33.34
C GLU A 138 2.36 14.87 -32.60
N ILE A 139 2.24 14.45 -31.34
CA ILE A 139 0.99 14.51 -30.59
C ILE A 139 1.22 15.23 -29.25
N MET A 140 0.35 16.18 -28.95
CA MET A 140 0.38 16.91 -27.67
C MET A 140 -0.46 16.19 -26.61
N THR A 141 -0.17 16.46 -25.34
CA THR A 141 -0.95 15.98 -24.20
C THR A 141 -2.42 16.36 -24.33
N GLY A 142 -3.32 15.40 -24.11
CA GLY A 142 -4.77 15.60 -24.24
C GLY A 142 -5.30 15.53 -25.67
N ALA A 143 -4.44 15.48 -26.69
CA ALA A 143 -4.86 15.30 -28.07
C ALA A 143 -5.37 13.87 -28.32
N SER A 144 -6.45 13.75 -29.09
CA SER A 144 -7.02 12.46 -29.49
C SER A 144 -6.13 11.73 -30.48
N PHE A 145 -6.01 10.41 -30.33
CA PHE A 145 -5.33 9.60 -31.33
C PHE A 145 -6.08 9.62 -32.67
N PRO A 146 -5.37 9.63 -33.81
CA PRO A 146 -6.00 9.57 -35.12
C PRO A 146 -6.68 8.22 -35.34
N GLU A 147 -7.88 8.23 -35.93
CA GLU A 147 -8.60 7.03 -36.33
C GLU A 147 -8.08 6.52 -37.70
N GLY A 148 -7.83 5.21 -37.83
CA GLY A 148 -7.41 4.60 -39.08
C GLY A 148 -6.33 3.52 -38.92
N HIS A 149 -5.88 2.99 -40.07
CA HIS A 149 -4.81 1.99 -40.16
C HIS A 149 -3.56 2.60 -40.84
N PRO A 150 -2.32 2.35 -40.35
CA PRO A 150 -1.99 1.56 -39.16
C PRO A 150 -2.47 2.24 -37.87
N ARG A 151 -3.00 1.44 -36.94
CA ARG A 151 -3.54 1.95 -35.67
C ARG A 151 -2.40 2.47 -34.81
N MET A 152 -2.42 3.76 -34.52
CA MET A 152 -1.50 4.36 -33.57
C MET A 152 -2.01 4.09 -32.16
N ASP A 153 -1.21 3.38 -31.38
CA ASP A 153 -1.63 2.80 -30.10
C ASP A 153 -0.64 3.06 -28.96
N GLY A 154 0.39 3.87 -29.19
CA GLY A 154 1.30 4.33 -28.15
C GLY A 154 1.97 5.66 -28.51
N VAL A 155 2.49 6.35 -27.49
CA VAL A 155 3.29 7.58 -27.64
C VAL A 155 4.71 7.37 -27.14
N VAL A 156 5.68 7.83 -27.91
CA VAL A 156 7.07 8.01 -27.46
C VAL A 156 7.26 9.45 -27.04
N LYS A 157 7.78 9.73 -25.84
CA LYS A 157 7.83 11.10 -25.31
C LYS A 157 8.81 11.97 -26.09
N VAL A 158 8.53 13.26 -26.18
CA VAL A 158 9.42 14.21 -26.87
C VAL A 158 10.81 14.29 -26.21
N GLU A 159 10.90 14.09 -24.90
CA GLU A 159 12.19 14.10 -24.20
C GLU A 159 13.05 12.88 -24.54
N ASP A 160 12.42 11.74 -24.83
CA ASP A 160 13.12 10.52 -25.21
C ASP A 160 13.69 10.64 -26.64
N VAL A 161 13.14 11.58 -27.43
CA VAL A 161 13.61 11.90 -28.79
C VAL A 161 14.73 12.95 -28.80
N GLN A 162 14.90 13.73 -27.74
CA GLN A 162 15.95 14.75 -27.62
C GLN A 162 17.20 14.21 -26.90
N ASP A 163 18.15 13.65 -27.65
CA ASP A 163 19.55 13.28 -27.32
C ASP A 163 19.87 12.60 -25.95
N ASN A 164 18.91 12.35 -25.06
CA ASN A 164 19.12 11.91 -23.68
C ASN A 164 18.61 10.49 -23.38
N ASP A 165 17.93 9.83 -24.30
CA ASP A 165 17.47 8.44 -24.14
C ASP A 165 18.02 7.56 -25.30
N PRO A 166 18.63 6.39 -25.03
CA PRO A 166 19.15 5.50 -26.07
C PRO A 166 18.06 4.93 -26.99
N THR A 167 16.78 5.15 -26.69
CA THR A 167 15.65 4.65 -27.47
C THR A 167 15.34 5.46 -28.72
N VAL A 168 15.76 6.72 -28.87
CA VAL A 168 15.50 7.51 -30.10
C VAL A 168 16.64 8.47 -30.52
N HIS A 169 16.91 8.62 -31.82
CA HIS A 169 17.87 9.60 -32.37
C HIS A 169 17.33 10.45 -33.53
N TRP A 170 17.89 11.67 -33.67
CA TRP A 170 17.59 12.60 -34.76
C TRP A 170 18.67 12.60 -35.86
N SER A 171 18.26 12.54 -37.12
CA SER A 171 19.18 12.70 -38.26
C SER A 171 19.38 14.18 -38.62
N LYS A 172 20.61 14.70 -38.45
CA LYS A 172 20.98 16.09 -38.80
C LYS A 172 21.00 16.39 -40.31
N LYS A 173 20.79 15.41 -41.20
CA LYS A 173 20.95 15.58 -42.66
C LYS A 173 19.65 15.83 -43.45
N ALA A 174 18.48 15.87 -42.83
CA ALA A 174 17.23 16.21 -43.52
C ALA A 174 16.32 17.07 -42.64
N ARG A 175 15.75 18.13 -43.21
CA ARG A 175 14.75 18.99 -42.56
C ARG A 175 13.61 18.13 -41.98
N ALA A 176 13.49 18.09 -40.65
CA ALA A 176 12.31 17.78 -39.85
C ALA A 176 11.27 16.78 -40.43
N ALA A 177 11.65 15.51 -40.66
CA ALA A 177 10.71 14.53 -41.22
C ALA A 177 10.72 13.13 -40.59
N TYR A 178 11.69 12.75 -39.73
CA TYR A 178 11.75 11.37 -39.21
C TYR A 178 12.23 11.27 -37.76
N ILE A 179 11.77 10.23 -37.04
CA ILE A 179 12.26 9.76 -35.74
C ILE A 179 12.72 8.30 -35.85
N GLU A 180 13.72 7.89 -35.08
CA GLU A 180 14.23 6.51 -35.07
C GLU A 180 13.97 5.84 -33.72
N VAL A 181 13.18 4.78 -33.65
CA VAL A 181 12.92 4.04 -32.42
C VAL A 181 13.84 2.82 -32.33
N LYS A 182 14.67 2.75 -31.30
CA LYS A 182 15.75 1.76 -31.06
C LYS A 182 15.38 0.69 -30.04
N THR A 183 14.24 0.79 -29.38
CA THR A 183 13.74 -0.27 -28.48
C THR A 183 12.25 -0.48 -28.66
N PRO A 184 11.73 -1.69 -28.38
CA PRO A 184 10.29 -1.95 -28.46
C PRO A 184 9.48 -1.06 -27.52
N VAL A 185 8.45 -0.40 -28.05
CA VAL A 185 7.50 0.43 -27.30
C VAL A 185 6.30 -0.43 -26.92
N LYS A 186 5.84 -0.32 -25.67
CA LYS A 186 4.72 -1.15 -25.19
C LYS A 186 3.40 -0.68 -25.81
N PRO A 187 2.49 -1.60 -26.19
CA PRO A 187 1.13 -1.23 -26.56
C PRO A 187 0.47 -0.39 -25.47
N GLN A 188 -0.31 0.63 -25.85
CA GLN A 188 -1.01 1.57 -24.96
C GLN A 188 -0.09 2.46 -24.11
N GLN A 189 1.23 2.48 -24.37
CA GLN A 189 2.16 3.32 -23.64
C GLN A 189 1.79 4.80 -23.78
N HIS A 190 1.65 5.48 -22.64
CA HIS A 190 1.28 6.89 -22.54
C HIS A 190 -0.05 7.25 -23.20
N ARG A 191 -0.97 6.29 -23.31
CA ARG A 191 -2.33 6.48 -23.80
C ARG A 191 -3.31 6.53 -22.62
N ARG A 192 -4.20 7.52 -22.60
CA ARG A 192 -5.36 7.57 -21.70
C ARG A 192 -6.56 7.05 -22.47
N LEU A 193 -7.10 5.93 -22.04
CA LEU A 193 -8.22 5.28 -22.71
C LEU A 193 -9.51 6.09 -22.51
N ALA A 194 -10.41 6.03 -23.48
CA ALA A 194 -11.74 6.58 -23.33
C ALA A 194 -12.44 6.01 -22.10
N GLY A 195 -13.08 6.87 -21.31
CA GLY A 195 -13.74 6.49 -20.06
C GLY A 195 -12.80 6.08 -18.91
N SER A 196 -11.49 6.36 -19.01
CA SER A 196 -10.55 6.01 -17.93
C SER A 196 -10.74 6.83 -16.65
N ASP A 197 -11.32 8.03 -16.75
CA ASP A 197 -11.58 8.90 -15.59
C ASP A 197 -13.01 8.70 -15.09
N TYR A 198 -13.99 8.72 -16.00
CA TYR A 198 -15.40 8.42 -15.73
C TYR A 198 -16.00 7.69 -16.93
N GLN A 199 -16.71 6.60 -16.67
CA GLN A 199 -17.54 5.93 -17.66
C GLN A 199 -18.96 6.49 -17.62
N LYS A 200 -19.63 6.51 -18.77
CA LYS A 200 -21.05 6.86 -18.84
C LYS A 200 -21.84 5.99 -17.88
N GLY A 201 -22.62 6.63 -17.01
CA GLY A 201 -23.42 5.98 -15.97
C GLY A 201 -22.77 5.98 -14.59
N ASP A 202 -21.48 6.29 -14.45
CA ASP A 202 -20.83 6.41 -13.15
C ASP A 202 -21.53 7.43 -12.26
N ILE A 203 -21.82 7.04 -11.02
CA ILE A 203 -22.54 7.89 -10.07
C ILE A 203 -21.56 8.91 -9.47
N VAL A 204 -21.84 10.20 -9.70
CA VAL A 204 -21.07 11.35 -9.20
C VAL A 204 -21.61 11.85 -7.86
N LEU A 205 -22.93 11.83 -7.69
CA LEU A 205 -23.63 12.17 -6.44
C LEU A 205 -24.84 11.27 -6.24
N GLN A 206 -25.08 10.84 -5.01
CA GLN A 206 -26.30 10.13 -4.62
C GLN A 206 -27.31 11.04 -3.91
N PRO A 207 -28.62 10.70 -3.95
CA PRO A 207 -29.61 11.35 -3.10
C PRO A 207 -29.23 11.24 -1.62
N GLY A 208 -29.39 12.34 -0.88
CA GLY A 208 -29.00 12.45 0.53
C GLY A 208 -27.53 12.82 0.74
N GLU A 209 -26.70 12.81 -0.31
CA GLU A 209 -25.30 13.18 -0.19
C GLU A 209 -25.12 14.70 -0.15
N ARG A 210 -24.31 15.19 0.80
CA ARG A 210 -23.92 16.59 0.87
C ARG A 210 -22.88 16.92 -0.20
N ILE A 211 -23.15 17.96 -0.99
CA ILE A 211 -22.26 18.43 -2.05
C ILE A 211 -21.02 19.09 -1.44
N LYS A 212 -19.84 18.55 -1.75
CA LYS A 212 -18.53 19.03 -1.34
C LYS A 212 -17.83 19.71 -2.53
N PRO A 213 -16.84 20.59 -2.32
CA PRO A 213 -16.09 21.22 -3.41
C PRO A 213 -15.53 20.23 -4.44
N ARG A 214 -15.04 19.07 -3.95
CA ARG A 214 -14.54 17.97 -4.81
C ARG A 214 -15.59 17.45 -5.80
N HIS A 215 -16.89 17.61 -5.54
CA HIS A 215 -17.97 17.18 -6.43
C HIS A 215 -18.21 18.20 -7.55
N LEU A 216 -17.76 19.46 -7.42
CA LEU A 216 -17.91 20.47 -8.46
C LEU A 216 -17.05 20.18 -9.68
N MET A 217 -15.86 19.64 -9.48
CA MET A 217 -14.91 19.33 -10.55
C MET A 217 -15.52 18.33 -11.56
N PRO A 218 -15.95 17.10 -11.18
CA PRO A 218 -16.59 16.19 -12.11
C PRO A 218 -17.90 16.74 -12.66
N ARG A 219 -18.71 17.45 -11.87
CA ARG A 219 -19.95 18.07 -12.38
C ARG A 219 -19.68 19.08 -13.49
N SER A 220 -18.67 19.93 -13.31
CA SER A 220 -18.23 20.89 -14.32
C SER A 220 -17.71 20.18 -15.56
N THR A 221 -16.96 19.09 -15.41
CA THR A 221 -16.45 18.27 -16.52
C THR A 221 -17.59 17.74 -17.40
N PHE A 222 -18.74 17.40 -16.81
CA PHE A 222 -19.93 16.98 -17.54
C PHE A 222 -20.80 18.13 -18.07
N GLY A 223 -20.37 19.39 -17.87
CA GLY A 223 -21.08 20.58 -18.35
C GLY A 223 -22.31 20.95 -17.53
N PHE A 224 -22.47 20.42 -16.30
CA PHE A 224 -23.55 20.86 -15.41
C PHE A 224 -23.28 22.30 -14.95
N THR A 225 -24.21 23.21 -15.22
CA THR A 225 -24.13 24.62 -14.80
C THR A 225 -25.00 24.93 -13.60
N SER A 226 -25.91 24.01 -13.25
CA SER A 226 -26.87 24.15 -12.15
C SER A 226 -27.43 22.80 -11.70
N MET A 227 -28.09 22.78 -10.55
CA MET A 227 -28.82 21.63 -10.00
C MET A 227 -30.27 21.99 -9.75
N MET A 228 -31.16 21.04 -10.02
CA MET A 228 -32.59 21.14 -9.74
C MET A 228 -32.98 20.11 -8.67
N GLY A 229 -33.62 20.59 -7.59
CA GLY A 229 -33.94 19.80 -6.41
C GLY A 229 -32.74 19.67 -5.47
N TYR A 230 -32.73 20.46 -4.40
CA TYR A 230 -31.72 20.38 -3.34
C TYR A 230 -32.42 20.64 -1.99
N ALA A 231 -31.98 19.96 -0.94
CA ALA A 231 -32.45 20.30 0.40
C ALA A 231 -31.47 21.29 1.05
N ARG A 232 -32.02 22.29 1.76
CA ARG A 232 -31.22 23.09 2.68
C ARG A 232 -31.06 22.29 3.96
N PHE A 233 -29.86 22.30 4.49
CA PHE A 233 -29.59 21.74 5.81
C PHE A 233 -29.24 22.90 6.71
N ASP A 234 -30.15 23.27 7.62
CA ASP A 234 -29.95 24.34 8.61
C ASP A 234 -29.13 23.84 9.81
N ALA A 235 -28.05 23.09 9.55
CA ALA A 235 -27.00 22.96 10.55
C ALA A 235 -25.95 24.03 10.30
N ASP A 236 -25.76 24.83 11.33
CA ASP A 236 -24.83 25.94 11.50
C ASP A 236 -24.22 26.51 10.20
N PRO A 237 -24.75 27.66 9.71
CA PRO A 237 -24.14 28.42 8.63
C PRO A 237 -22.65 28.72 8.85
N SER A 238 -22.12 28.64 10.08
CA SER A 238 -20.71 28.91 10.40
C SER A 238 -19.69 27.95 9.77
N LEU A 239 -20.08 26.71 9.43
CA LEU A 239 -19.17 25.71 8.85
C LEU A 239 -18.94 25.88 7.34
N TYR A 240 -19.86 26.56 6.64
CA TYR A 240 -19.85 26.65 5.17
C TYR A 240 -20.24 28.01 4.59
N SER A 241 -20.68 28.97 5.41
CA SER A 241 -20.89 30.34 4.95
C SER A 241 -19.54 31.02 4.72
N PRO A 242 -19.26 31.54 3.51
CA PRO A 242 -18.07 32.35 3.25
C PRO A 242 -18.05 33.67 4.04
N GLN A 243 -19.10 33.96 4.82
CA GLN A 243 -19.27 35.21 5.58
C GLN A 243 -18.94 35.10 7.08
N ASN A 244 -18.74 33.90 7.64
CA ASN A 244 -18.63 33.74 9.11
C ASN A 244 -17.19 33.79 9.67
N HIS A 245 -16.18 34.02 8.84
CA HIS A 245 -14.84 34.41 9.29
C HIS A 245 -14.56 35.84 8.83
N VAL A 246 -15.03 36.81 9.61
CA VAL A 246 -14.66 38.22 9.41
C VAL A 246 -13.22 38.39 9.88
N SER A 247 -12.26 38.08 9.00
CA SER A 247 -10.89 38.57 9.18
C SER A 247 -10.93 40.08 8.98
N SER A 248 -10.41 40.84 9.94
CA SER A 248 -10.29 42.31 9.85
C SER A 248 -9.21 42.76 8.85
N GLN A 249 -8.61 41.83 8.10
CA GLN A 249 -7.57 42.06 7.10
C GLN A 249 -8.19 42.18 5.69
N PRO A 250 -7.58 42.97 4.79
CA PRO A 250 -8.01 43.00 3.39
C PRO A 250 -7.83 41.62 2.75
N LYS A 251 -8.84 41.20 1.97
CA LYS A 251 -8.80 39.96 1.20
C LYS A 251 -7.80 40.07 0.06
N LEU A 252 -7.05 38.99 -0.19
CA LEU A 252 -6.15 38.89 -1.34
C LEU A 252 -6.97 38.79 -2.63
N ARG A 253 -6.75 39.70 -3.59
CA ARG A 253 -7.54 39.75 -4.82
C ARG A 253 -6.95 38.78 -5.85
N VAL A 254 -7.71 37.76 -6.25
CA VAL A 254 -7.23 36.66 -7.09
C VAL A 254 -8.02 36.59 -8.39
N GLY A 255 -7.33 36.66 -9.53
CA GLY A 255 -7.91 36.38 -10.85
C GLY A 255 -7.66 34.93 -11.27
N VAL A 256 -8.67 34.23 -11.76
CA VAL A 256 -8.55 32.84 -12.27
C VAL A 256 -8.89 32.81 -13.76
N LEU A 257 -7.96 32.33 -14.58
CA LEU A 257 -8.10 32.21 -16.03
C LEU A 257 -7.76 30.78 -16.47
N SER A 258 -8.64 30.15 -17.23
CA SER A 258 -8.39 28.82 -17.79
C SER A 258 -7.93 28.94 -19.24
N THR A 259 -6.95 28.14 -19.65
CA THR A 259 -6.40 28.17 -21.00
C THR A 259 -6.52 26.80 -21.66
N GLY A 260 -6.82 26.80 -22.95
CA GLY A 260 -6.90 25.59 -23.75
C GLY A 260 -7.83 25.80 -24.94
N SER A 261 -7.38 25.40 -26.12
CA SER A 261 -8.18 25.48 -27.35
C SER A 261 -9.31 24.44 -27.37
N GLU A 262 -9.16 23.38 -26.58
CA GLU A 262 -10.15 22.34 -26.30
C GLU A 262 -11.16 22.75 -25.23
N VAL A 263 -10.86 23.75 -24.40
CA VAL A 263 -11.65 24.10 -23.22
C VAL A 263 -12.76 25.08 -23.60
N VAL A 264 -13.98 24.82 -23.10
CA VAL A 264 -15.16 25.64 -23.35
C VAL A 264 -15.79 26.04 -22.01
N ASP A 265 -16.12 27.32 -21.87
CA ASP A 265 -16.91 27.80 -20.72
C ASP A 265 -18.38 27.38 -20.93
N PRO A 266 -18.93 26.48 -20.08
CA PRO A 266 -20.30 25.99 -20.23
C PRO A 266 -21.35 27.12 -20.13
N ARG A 267 -21.01 28.26 -19.52
CA ARG A 267 -21.93 29.43 -19.42
C ARG A 267 -21.98 30.26 -20.70
N LYS A 268 -20.91 30.24 -21.52
CA LYS A 268 -20.81 31.00 -22.78
C LYS A 268 -21.22 30.20 -24.00
N ALA A 269 -21.43 28.89 -23.85
CA ALA A 269 -21.98 28.01 -24.89
C ALA A 269 -23.44 28.40 -25.19
N ARG A 270 -23.63 29.45 -26.01
CA ARG A 270 -24.95 29.89 -26.49
C ARG A 270 -25.65 28.74 -27.21
N ILE A 271 -26.81 28.34 -26.70
CA ILE A 271 -27.94 27.74 -27.42
C ILE A 271 -27.51 26.72 -28.50
N GLY A 272 -27.11 25.54 -28.04
CA GLY A 272 -26.87 24.35 -28.86
C GLY A 272 -26.91 23.03 -28.08
N GLY A 273 -27.06 23.11 -26.74
CA GLY A 273 -27.18 21.98 -25.83
C GLY A 273 -25.83 21.33 -25.49
N ILE A 274 -25.72 20.84 -24.25
CA ILE A 274 -24.65 19.95 -23.76
C ILE A 274 -24.38 18.82 -24.79
N GLY A 275 -25.42 18.37 -25.50
CA GLY A 275 -25.34 17.34 -26.53
C GLY A 275 -24.43 17.66 -27.74
N LYS A 276 -24.27 18.93 -28.16
CA LYS A 276 -23.43 19.25 -29.32
C LYS A 276 -21.94 19.27 -28.97
N ILE A 277 -21.60 19.64 -27.73
CA ILE A 277 -20.23 19.58 -27.21
C ILE A 277 -19.88 18.13 -26.84
N ALA A 278 -20.81 17.39 -26.23
CA ALA A 278 -20.66 15.95 -26.00
C ALA A 278 -20.50 15.15 -27.32
N ALA A 279 -21.09 15.63 -28.43
CA ALA A 279 -20.92 15.02 -29.75
C ALA A 279 -19.52 15.27 -30.35
N THR A 280 -18.82 16.35 -29.96
CA THR A 280 -17.46 16.65 -30.40
C THR A 280 -16.46 16.10 -29.37
N LYS A 281 -16.00 14.86 -29.57
CA LYS A 281 -15.12 14.09 -28.65
C LYS A 281 -13.80 14.77 -28.24
N SER A 282 -13.47 15.93 -28.81
CA SER A 282 -12.24 16.69 -28.56
C SER A 282 -12.41 17.97 -27.76
N LEU A 283 -13.64 18.40 -27.44
CA LEU A 283 -13.91 19.57 -26.63
C LEU A 283 -14.21 19.16 -25.17
N LEU A 284 -13.75 19.98 -24.22
CA LEU A 284 -13.89 19.75 -22.79
C LEU A 284 -14.53 20.97 -22.13
N PHE A 285 -15.40 20.74 -21.14
CA PHE A 285 -15.92 21.83 -20.32
C PHE A 285 -14.89 22.29 -19.29
N ASP A 286 -14.81 23.60 -19.05
CA ASP A 286 -13.94 24.14 -18.01
C ASP A 286 -14.41 23.68 -16.62
N SER A 287 -13.59 22.81 -16.02
CA SER A 287 -13.77 22.31 -14.66
C SER A 287 -12.76 22.90 -13.67
N ASN A 288 -11.67 23.48 -14.18
CA ASN A 288 -10.56 23.97 -13.37
C ASN A 288 -10.90 25.34 -12.77
N GLY A 289 -11.41 26.24 -13.60
CA GLY A 289 -11.78 27.59 -13.19
C GLY A 289 -12.83 27.62 -12.08
N PRO A 290 -14.01 27.00 -12.27
CA PRO A 290 -15.05 26.92 -11.24
C PRO A 290 -14.56 26.28 -9.93
N TYR A 291 -13.77 25.19 -10.02
CA TYR A 291 -13.20 24.53 -8.85
C TYR A 291 -12.29 25.46 -8.04
N LEU A 292 -11.33 26.13 -8.71
CA LEU A 292 -10.41 27.05 -8.06
C LEU A 292 -11.14 28.24 -7.43
N CYS A 293 -12.11 28.81 -8.12
CA CYS A 293 -12.90 29.92 -7.60
C CYS A 293 -13.63 29.54 -6.31
N ASN A 294 -14.21 28.33 -6.26
CA ASN A 294 -14.88 27.85 -5.05
C ASN A 294 -13.89 27.62 -3.90
N GLU A 295 -12.80 26.89 -4.14
CA GLU A 295 -11.80 26.58 -3.11
C GLU A 295 -11.12 27.84 -2.55
N LEU A 296 -10.81 28.81 -3.41
CA LEU A 296 -10.27 30.11 -3.00
C LEU A 296 -11.28 30.91 -2.17
N SER A 297 -12.53 31.03 -2.64
CA SER A 297 -13.58 31.76 -1.92
C SER A 297 -13.83 31.17 -0.54
N ARG A 298 -13.77 29.84 -0.41
CA ARG A 298 -13.97 29.10 0.85
C ARG A 298 -12.87 29.35 1.87
N THR A 299 -11.71 29.86 1.46
CA THR A 299 -10.68 30.28 2.42
C THR A 299 -11.14 31.46 3.29
N GLY A 300 -12.13 32.24 2.85
CA GLY A 300 -12.56 33.49 3.50
C GLY A 300 -11.56 34.64 3.37
N LYS A 301 -10.34 34.35 2.87
CA LYS A 301 -9.19 35.27 2.81
C LYS A 301 -8.95 35.85 1.42
N THR A 302 -9.66 35.38 0.41
CA THR A 302 -9.48 35.82 -0.98
C THR A 302 -10.76 36.43 -1.54
N ASP A 303 -10.59 37.41 -2.43
CA ASP A 303 -11.63 37.97 -3.28
C ASP A 303 -11.35 37.52 -4.72
N VAL A 304 -12.18 36.61 -5.24
CA VAL A 304 -11.84 35.83 -6.43
C VAL A 304 -12.71 36.25 -7.61
N SER A 305 -12.06 36.52 -8.74
CA SER A 305 -12.74 36.81 -10.01
C SER A 305 -12.39 35.76 -11.06
N TYR A 306 -13.42 35.12 -11.60
CA TYR A 306 -13.26 34.24 -12.75
C TYR A 306 -13.21 35.05 -14.05
N LEU A 307 -12.09 34.94 -14.77
CA LEU A 307 -11.80 35.74 -15.96
C LEU A 307 -12.22 35.06 -17.28
N GLY A 308 -12.60 33.77 -17.24
CA GLY A 308 -13.03 33.03 -18.42
C GLY A 308 -12.02 31.99 -18.93
N VAL A 309 -12.32 31.49 -20.12
CA VAL A 309 -11.46 30.60 -20.90
C VAL A 309 -10.83 31.38 -22.06
N VAL A 310 -9.54 31.16 -22.29
CA VAL A 310 -8.76 31.73 -23.40
C VAL A 310 -8.09 30.60 -24.19
N GLY A 311 -8.14 30.66 -25.52
CA GLY A 311 -7.49 29.66 -26.37
C GLY A 311 -5.95 29.80 -26.40
N ASP A 312 -5.26 28.80 -26.94
CA ASP A 312 -3.78 28.72 -26.92
C ASP A 312 -3.10 29.55 -28.01
N ARG A 313 -3.56 30.78 -28.22
CA ARG A 313 -2.88 31.74 -29.10
C ARG A 313 -2.08 32.71 -28.26
N ARG A 314 -0.77 32.82 -28.55
CA ARG A 314 0.17 33.68 -27.83
C ARG A 314 -0.36 35.10 -27.65
N ILE A 315 -0.90 35.68 -28.72
CA ILE A 315 -1.44 37.04 -28.73
C ILE A 315 -2.61 37.19 -27.76
N ASP A 316 -3.49 36.19 -27.68
CA ASP A 316 -4.67 36.24 -26.81
C ASP A 316 -4.27 36.11 -25.34
N LEU A 317 -3.33 35.20 -25.04
CA LEU A 317 -2.83 35.00 -23.68
C LEU A 317 -2.08 36.24 -23.15
N VAL A 318 -1.18 36.81 -23.95
CA VAL A 318 -0.45 38.05 -23.60
C VAL A 318 -1.43 39.17 -23.29
N LYS A 319 -2.41 39.42 -24.16
CA LYS A 319 -3.42 40.47 -23.96
C LYS A 319 -4.20 40.30 -22.66
N HIS A 320 -4.59 39.07 -22.30
CA HIS A 320 -5.34 38.85 -21.06
C HIS A 320 -4.47 39.06 -19.82
N ILE A 321 -3.21 38.62 -19.83
CA ILE A 321 -2.30 38.84 -18.71
C ILE A 321 -1.92 40.33 -18.59
N GLU A 322 -1.66 41.02 -19.71
CA GLU A 322 -1.42 42.46 -19.74
C GLU A 322 -2.63 43.24 -19.20
N ASN A 323 -3.84 42.92 -19.65
CA ASN A 323 -5.06 43.56 -19.14
C ASN A 323 -5.27 43.31 -17.64
N ALA A 324 -5.02 42.08 -17.17
CA ALA A 324 -5.12 41.75 -15.74
C ALA A 324 -4.09 42.53 -14.91
N THR A 325 -2.86 42.63 -15.40
CA THR A 325 -1.74 43.37 -14.80
C THR A 325 -2.05 44.87 -14.78
N ALA A 326 -2.35 45.47 -15.94
CA ALA A 326 -2.64 46.89 -16.10
C ALA A 326 -3.87 47.36 -15.30
N SER A 327 -4.83 46.46 -15.05
CA SER A 327 -6.02 46.80 -14.27
C SER A 327 -5.74 47.16 -12.81
N GLY A 328 -4.62 46.69 -12.23
CA GLY A 328 -4.32 46.85 -10.80
C GLY A 328 -5.32 46.16 -9.86
N LYS A 329 -6.24 45.34 -10.39
CA LYS A 329 -7.34 44.72 -9.64
C LYS A 329 -6.94 43.46 -8.89
N PHE A 330 -5.84 42.81 -9.27
CA PHE A 330 -5.45 41.51 -8.74
C PHE A 330 -4.05 41.56 -8.12
N ASP A 331 -3.90 40.90 -6.98
CA ASP A 331 -2.63 40.67 -6.31
C ASP A 331 -2.01 39.33 -6.78
N VAL A 332 -2.87 38.38 -7.15
CA VAL A 332 -2.50 37.06 -7.68
C VAL A 332 -3.29 36.74 -8.95
N LEU A 333 -2.63 36.20 -9.96
CA LEU A 333 -3.26 35.60 -11.15
C LEU A 333 -2.98 34.10 -11.19
N ILE A 334 -3.99 33.29 -11.44
CA ILE A 334 -3.86 31.84 -11.59
C ILE A 334 -4.30 31.46 -13.00
N LEU A 335 -3.39 30.81 -13.72
CA LEU A 335 -3.57 30.28 -15.07
C LEU A 335 -3.63 28.75 -14.98
N THR A 336 -4.67 28.12 -15.52
CA THR A 336 -4.77 26.65 -15.59
C THR A 336 -4.73 26.14 -17.03
N GLY A 337 -3.66 25.42 -17.40
CA GLY A 337 -3.36 25.02 -18.78
C GLY A 337 -2.13 25.74 -19.34
N GLY A 338 -1.60 25.27 -20.48
CA GLY A 338 -0.53 25.96 -21.23
C GLY A 338 0.81 26.18 -20.50
N VAL A 339 1.18 25.28 -19.58
CA VAL A 339 2.42 25.35 -18.77
C VAL A 339 3.32 24.10 -18.88
N SER A 340 3.02 23.14 -19.76
CA SER A 340 3.84 21.94 -20.02
C SER A 340 5.17 22.26 -20.75
N LYS A 341 5.82 21.25 -21.33
CA LYS A 341 7.05 21.34 -22.14
C LYS A 341 6.80 21.33 -23.66
N GLY A 342 5.55 21.29 -24.10
CA GLY A 342 5.16 21.21 -25.50
C GLY A 342 5.38 22.53 -26.25
N ARG A 343 5.34 22.46 -27.58
CA ARG A 343 5.45 23.63 -28.46
C ARG A 343 4.37 24.69 -28.22
N CYS A 344 3.26 24.31 -27.59
CA CYS A 344 2.11 25.16 -27.30
C CYS A 344 2.14 25.79 -25.90
N ASP A 345 3.19 25.60 -25.10
CA ASP A 345 3.28 26.16 -23.74
C ASP A 345 3.80 27.58 -23.72
N LEU A 346 2.86 28.48 -23.98
CA LEU A 346 3.12 29.89 -24.21
C LEU A 346 3.25 30.68 -22.90
N THR A 347 2.78 30.16 -21.77
CA THR A 347 2.66 30.91 -20.51
C THR A 347 4.00 31.45 -20.01
N ARG A 348 5.04 30.61 -19.97
CA ARG A 348 6.39 31.05 -19.54
C ARG A 348 6.95 32.12 -20.46
N ALA A 349 6.96 31.85 -21.77
CA ALA A 349 7.51 32.78 -22.77
C ALA A 349 6.72 34.10 -22.78
N CYS A 350 5.41 34.09 -22.55
CA CYS A 350 4.61 35.31 -22.42
C CYS A 350 5.03 36.12 -21.19
N ILE A 351 5.22 35.48 -20.04
CA ILE A 351 5.61 36.17 -18.80
C ILE A 351 7.04 36.73 -18.90
N GLU A 352 8.00 35.95 -19.39
CA GLU A 352 9.40 36.37 -19.52
C GLU A 352 9.58 37.43 -20.62
N GLU A 353 9.03 37.20 -21.82
CA GLU A 353 9.30 38.05 -22.99
C GLU A 353 8.37 39.26 -23.13
N ALA A 354 7.08 39.13 -22.80
CA ALA A 354 6.13 40.24 -22.98
C ALA A 354 6.03 41.15 -21.76
N LEU A 355 6.17 40.60 -20.55
CA LEU A 355 5.94 41.33 -19.29
C LEU A 355 7.21 41.61 -18.50
N SER A 356 8.39 41.18 -18.99
CA SER A 356 9.66 41.24 -18.24
C SER A 356 9.53 40.63 -16.83
N GLY A 357 8.71 39.59 -16.69
CA GLY A 357 8.42 38.93 -15.42
C GLY A 357 9.59 38.05 -14.95
N ARG A 358 9.74 37.94 -13.64
CA ARG A 358 10.73 37.06 -13.01
C ARG A 358 10.09 35.70 -12.73
N VAL A 359 10.59 34.64 -13.37
CA VAL A 359 10.23 33.26 -13.04
C VAL A 359 11.00 32.83 -11.78
N GLU A 360 10.28 32.52 -10.71
CA GLU A 360 10.84 32.08 -9.43
C GLU A 360 11.17 30.58 -9.48
N PHE A 361 10.30 29.78 -10.10
CA PHE A 361 10.57 28.40 -10.52
C PHE A 361 9.61 27.95 -11.62
N HIS A 362 10.06 26.99 -12.42
CA HIS A 362 9.23 26.28 -13.40
C HIS A 362 9.64 24.81 -13.39
N GLY A 363 8.71 23.93 -13.04
CA GLY A 363 8.99 22.51 -12.90
C GLY A 363 9.39 22.11 -11.48
N VAL A 364 8.56 21.30 -10.84
CA VAL A 364 8.79 20.71 -9.51
C VAL A 364 8.71 19.20 -9.63
N LYS A 365 9.54 18.46 -8.86
CA LYS A 365 9.55 17.00 -8.83
C LYS A 365 8.36 16.45 -8.03
N ILE A 366 7.13 16.65 -8.52
CA ILE A 366 5.88 16.16 -7.93
C ILE A 366 5.03 15.43 -8.97
N ARG A 367 4.10 14.59 -8.49
CA ARG A 367 3.08 13.96 -9.33
C ARG A 367 1.73 13.91 -8.59
N PRO A 368 0.62 14.34 -9.22
CA PRO A 368 0.53 15.04 -10.50
C PRO A 368 1.05 16.50 -10.39
N GLY A 369 1.21 17.19 -11.53
CA GLY A 369 1.46 18.64 -11.53
C GLY A 369 2.92 19.09 -11.64
N SER A 370 3.83 18.23 -12.11
CA SER A 370 5.25 18.59 -12.26
C SER A 370 5.53 19.93 -12.96
N PRO A 371 4.86 20.33 -14.06
CA PRO A 371 5.18 21.57 -14.77
C PRO A 371 4.59 22.85 -14.13
N VAL A 372 4.34 22.87 -12.82
CA VAL A 372 3.89 24.10 -12.13
C VAL A 372 4.91 25.24 -12.25
N LEU A 373 4.40 26.45 -12.46
CA LEU A 373 5.14 27.70 -12.65
C LEU A 373 4.76 28.71 -11.56
N LEU A 374 5.75 29.36 -10.96
CA LEU A 374 5.57 30.56 -10.13
C LEU A 374 6.41 31.70 -10.70
N SER A 375 5.79 32.86 -10.88
CA SER A 375 6.49 34.06 -11.35
C SER A 375 5.94 35.33 -10.71
N THR A 376 6.70 36.42 -10.81
CA THR A 376 6.29 37.75 -10.38
C THR A 376 6.50 38.77 -11.49
N VAL A 377 5.52 39.65 -11.69
CA VAL A 377 5.57 40.72 -12.70
C VAL A 377 5.52 42.06 -11.98
N ALA A 378 6.41 42.98 -12.33
CA ALA A 378 6.38 44.35 -11.82
C ALA A 378 5.22 45.12 -12.47
N MET A 379 4.42 45.79 -11.65
CA MET A 379 3.31 46.63 -12.08
C MET A 379 3.72 48.08 -11.89
N ASP A 380 3.61 48.88 -12.95
CA ASP A 380 3.75 50.33 -12.85
C ASP A 380 2.43 50.90 -12.35
N GLN A 381 2.43 51.45 -11.13
CA GLN A 381 1.25 52.08 -10.55
C GLN A 381 1.58 53.56 -10.33
N HIS A 382 1.04 54.40 -11.21
CA HIS A 382 1.04 55.87 -11.16
C HIS A 382 1.12 56.43 -9.73
N GLY A 383 2.35 56.65 -9.24
CA GLY A 383 2.63 57.32 -7.96
C GLY A 383 2.49 56.51 -6.65
N LYS A 384 2.31 55.18 -6.67
CA LYS A 384 2.18 54.34 -5.43
C LYS A 384 3.29 53.32 -5.18
N GLY A 385 4.41 53.43 -5.90
CA GLY A 385 5.55 52.52 -5.77
C GLY A 385 5.35 51.20 -6.52
N ALA A 386 6.45 50.54 -6.89
CA ALA A 386 6.45 49.33 -7.72
C ALA A 386 5.72 48.16 -7.03
N CYS A 387 4.47 47.91 -7.42
CA CYS A 387 3.68 46.75 -6.99
C CYS A 387 4.15 45.52 -7.79
N ARG A 388 4.06 44.31 -7.24
CA ARG A 388 4.33 43.07 -7.98
C ARG A 388 3.10 42.16 -7.95
N MET A 389 2.68 41.70 -9.12
CA MET A 389 1.64 40.68 -9.26
C MET A 389 2.30 39.31 -9.21
N THR A 390 1.77 38.38 -8.41
CA THR A 390 2.21 36.98 -8.42
C THR A 390 1.38 36.19 -9.43
N ILE A 391 2.02 35.39 -10.28
CA ILE A 391 1.34 34.57 -11.29
C ILE A 391 1.66 33.10 -11.03
N PHE A 392 0.61 32.29 -10.88
CA PHE A 392 0.69 30.84 -10.85
C PHE A 392 0.31 30.27 -12.22
N GLY A 393 1.17 29.44 -12.79
CA GLY A 393 0.83 28.58 -13.92
C GLY A 393 0.67 27.14 -13.44
N ILE A 394 -0.56 26.64 -13.47
CA ILE A 394 -0.91 25.30 -13.00
C ILE A 394 -1.28 24.42 -14.21
N PRO A 395 -0.86 23.15 -14.28
CA PRO A 395 -1.18 22.29 -15.42
C PRO A 395 -2.68 22.05 -15.57
N GLY A 396 -3.17 21.97 -16.81
CA GLY A 396 -4.61 21.91 -17.12
C GLY A 396 -5.33 20.60 -16.74
N ASN A 397 -4.60 19.57 -16.31
CA ASN A 397 -5.23 18.34 -15.81
C ASN A 397 -5.97 18.62 -14.49
N PRO A 398 -7.27 18.29 -14.34
CA PRO A 398 -8.04 18.61 -13.14
C PRO A 398 -7.41 18.13 -11.83
N MET A 399 -6.81 16.94 -11.81
CA MET A 399 -6.11 16.42 -10.63
C MET A 399 -4.80 17.18 -10.35
N ALA A 400 -4.12 17.66 -11.39
CA ALA A 400 -2.97 18.55 -11.23
C ALA A 400 -3.39 19.94 -10.73
N VAL A 401 -4.58 20.43 -11.09
CA VAL A 401 -5.15 21.68 -10.56
C VAL A 401 -5.49 21.53 -9.08
N ALA A 402 -6.13 20.43 -8.68
CA ALA A 402 -6.42 20.15 -7.28
C ALA A 402 -5.13 20.08 -6.44
N ALA A 403 -4.11 19.37 -6.93
CA ALA A 403 -2.79 19.31 -6.29
C ALA A 403 -2.10 20.68 -6.29
N GLY A 404 -2.15 21.42 -7.40
CA GLY A 404 -1.59 22.76 -7.55
C GLY A 404 -2.17 23.76 -6.55
N PHE A 405 -3.49 23.71 -6.36
CA PHE A 405 -4.17 24.48 -5.33
C PHE A 405 -3.69 24.08 -3.94
N GLN A 406 -3.78 22.79 -3.60
CA GLN A 406 -3.51 22.30 -2.25
C GLN A 406 -2.05 22.52 -1.82
N PHE A 407 -1.08 22.32 -2.72
CA PHE A 407 0.34 22.30 -2.37
C PHE A 407 1.11 23.58 -2.72
N PHE A 408 0.52 24.51 -3.46
CA PHE A 408 1.15 25.79 -3.81
C PHE A 408 0.26 27.00 -3.52
N VAL A 409 -0.96 27.06 -4.08
CA VAL A 409 -1.82 28.25 -3.92
C VAL A 409 -2.28 28.43 -2.48
N ARG A 410 -2.75 27.36 -1.83
CA ARG A 410 -3.20 27.38 -0.44
C ARG A 410 -2.06 27.77 0.52
N PRO A 411 -0.88 27.12 0.50
CA PRO A 411 0.25 27.55 1.30
C PRO A 411 0.66 29.01 1.05
N TYR A 412 0.62 29.48 -0.20
CA TYR A 412 0.93 30.88 -0.50
C TYR A 412 -0.01 31.86 0.22
N VAL A 413 -1.32 31.59 0.19
CA VAL A 413 -2.31 32.40 0.91
C VAL A 413 -2.03 32.35 2.42
N ASP A 414 -1.74 31.19 2.98
CA ASP A 414 -1.51 31.05 4.41
C ASP A 414 -0.17 31.69 4.86
N PHE A 415 0.90 31.59 4.06
CA PHE A 415 2.16 32.31 4.26
C PHE A 415 1.97 33.84 4.18
N TYR A 416 1.15 34.31 3.25
CA TYR A 416 0.82 35.73 3.11
C TYR A 416 0.14 36.28 4.38
N TYR A 417 -0.69 35.47 5.05
CA TYR A 417 -1.35 35.84 6.31
C TYR A 417 -0.60 35.40 7.59
N ASN A 418 0.60 34.79 7.46
CA ASN A 418 1.44 34.34 8.57
C ASN A 418 0.82 33.26 9.47
N GLU A 419 0.04 32.37 8.88
CA GLU A 419 -0.49 31.23 9.60
C GLU A 419 0.52 30.07 9.50
N GLY A 420 1.06 29.68 10.66
CA GLY A 420 2.21 28.78 10.76
C GLY A 420 1.95 27.34 10.29
N ASP A 421 0.70 26.91 10.18
CA ASP A 421 0.31 25.55 9.79
C ASP A 421 -0.79 25.56 8.72
N TRP A 422 -0.40 25.70 7.45
CA TRP A 422 -1.34 25.64 6.31
C TRP A 422 -1.91 24.23 6.05
N TYR A 423 -1.39 23.22 6.72
CA TYR A 423 -1.77 21.83 6.57
C TYR A 423 -1.47 21.05 7.85
N ARG A 424 -2.35 20.10 8.17
CA ARG A 424 -2.06 19.04 9.13
C ARG A 424 -1.61 17.81 8.37
N ARG A 425 -0.42 17.33 8.67
CA ARG A 425 0.02 16.01 8.19
C ARG A 425 -0.61 14.95 9.09
N LEU A 426 -1.44 14.10 8.52
CA LEU A 426 -2.03 12.95 9.19
C LEU A 426 -1.32 11.71 8.70
N ALA A 427 -0.69 10.97 9.62
CA ALA A 427 -0.06 9.71 9.26
C ALA A 427 -1.16 8.69 8.95
N VAL A 428 -1.12 8.12 7.75
CA VAL A 428 -2.07 7.10 7.30
C VAL A 428 -1.32 5.96 6.63
N THR A 429 -1.85 4.75 6.76
CA THR A 429 -1.33 3.57 6.06
C THR A 429 -2.26 3.23 4.91
N PHE A 430 -1.69 3.08 3.72
CA PHE A 430 -2.47 2.67 2.55
C PHE A 430 -2.93 1.21 2.72
N GLY A 431 -4.24 0.97 2.59
CA GLY A 431 -4.81 -0.39 2.62
C GLY A 431 -4.53 -1.22 1.37
N LYS A 432 -3.84 -0.67 0.36
CA LYS A 432 -3.37 -1.35 -0.85
C LYS A 432 -1.96 -0.87 -1.19
N PRO A 433 -1.11 -1.71 -1.81
CA PRO A 433 0.21 -1.29 -2.27
C PRO A 433 0.09 -0.13 -3.27
N VAL A 434 0.80 0.97 -3.02
CA VAL A 434 0.91 2.10 -3.95
C VAL A 434 2.23 1.94 -4.72
N GLN A 435 2.16 2.04 -6.05
CA GLN A 435 3.34 1.93 -6.89
C GLN A 435 4.14 3.25 -6.85
N GLU A 436 5.26 3.25 -6.15
CA GLU A 436 6.19 4.39 -6.13
C GLU A 436 7.04 4.46 -7.39
N ILE A 437 7.31 5.68 -7.87
CA ILE A 437 8.21 5.94 -9.00
C ILE A 437 9.40 6.72 -8.46
N ALA A 438 10.58 6.10 -8.56
CA ALA A 438 11.83 6.70 -8.10
C ALA A 438 12.08 8.08 -8.72
N GLY A 439 12.53 9.04 -7.91
CA GLY A 439 12.93 10.39 -8.37
C GLY A 439 11.84 11.47 -8.33
N MET A 440 10.59 11.11 -7.99
CA MET A 440 9.52 12.06 -7.70
C MET A 440 9.30 12.19 -6.20
N THR A 441 9.01 13.40 -5.70
CA THR A 441 8.61 13.64 -4.32
C THR A 441 7.22 13.04 -4.12
N VAL A 442 7.16 11.90 -3.44
CA VAL A 442 5.92 11.42 -2.83
C VAL A 442 5.78 12.21 -1.53
N LEU A 443 4.62 12.82 -1.29
CA LEU A 443 4.33 13.49 -0.03
C LEU A 443 4.27 12.45 1.09
N THR A 444 5.41 12.15 1.69
CA THR A 444 5.52 11.34 2.87
C THR A 444 5.16 12.17 4.10
N VAL A 445 4.31 11.58 4.93
CA VAL A 445 3.88 12.17 6.19
C VAL A 445 4.95 11.87 7.24
N GLU A 446 5.79 12.86 7.54
CA GLU A 446 6.69 12.80 8.70
C GLU A 446 6.02 13.39 9.95
N THR A 447 6.22 12.71 11.08
CA THR A 447 5.75 13.06 12.42
C THR A 447 6.42 14.31 12.99
N PRO A 448 5.68 15.32 13.48
CA PRO A 448 6.22 16.32 14.39
C PRO A 448 6.18 15.75 15.82
N GLY A 449 7.29 15.18 16.25
CA GLY A 449 7.41 14.57 17.57
C GLY A 449 8.69 13.77 17.75
N GLY A 450 9.84 14.40 17.49
CA GLY A 450 11.11 13.71 17.67
C GLY A 450 12.29 14.46 17.08
N HIS A 451 12.58 15.67 17.56
CA HIS A 451 13.99 16.04 17.59
C HIS A 451 14.71 14.95 18.42
N PRO A 452 15.83 14.37 17.94
CA PRO A 452 16.57 13.39 18.71
C PRO A 452 17.24 14.14 19.86
N LYS A 453 16.52 14.34 20.96
CA LYS A 453 17.15 14.64 22.24
C LYS A 453 17.97 13.41 22.60
N SER A 454 19.24 13.65 22.85
CA SER A 454 20.29 12.71 23.25
C SER A 454 19.74 11.43 23.90
N LYS A 455 19.88 10.31 23.18
CA LYS A 455 19.54 8.97 23.66
C LYS A 455 20.27 8.69 24.99
N PRO A 456 19.58 8.21 26.04
CA PRO A 456 20.29 7.58 27.14
C PRO A 456 20.85 6.24 26.63
N ARG A 457 22.16 6.05 26.78
CA ARG A 457 22.84 4.79 26.48
C ARG A 457 22.61 3.82 27.64
N GLY A 458 22.19 2.60 27.33
CA GLY A 458 22.24 1.46 28.25
C GLY A 458 20.95 0.66 28.36
N THR A 459 21.10 -0.56 28.90
CA THR A 459 20.11 -1.64 29.10
C THR A 459 18.82 -1.23 29.82
N VAL A 460 18.81 -0.04 30.43
CA VAL A 460 17.67 0.56 31.14
C VAL A 460 16.62 1.16 30.18
N ALA A 461 16.97 1.41 28.91
CA ALA A 461 16.07 1.99 27.92
C ALA A 461 14.89 1.09 27.52
N PHE A 462 15.04 -0.25 27.56
CA PHE A 462 13.95 -1.18 27.27
C PHE A 462 12.83 -1.08 28.31
N TRP A 463 13.19 -0.96 29.60
CA TRP A 463 12.22 -0.84 30.69
C TRP A 463 11.72 0.59 30.89
N LEU A 464 12.52 1.62 30.60
CA LEU A 464 12.09 3.02 30.71
C LEU A 464 11.19 3.46 29.55
N ALA A 465 11.31 2.86 28.35
CA ALA A 465 10.36 3.06 27.25
C ALA A 465 8.93 2.54 27.58
N TRP A 466 8.80 1.73 28.63
CA TRP A 466 7.53 1.27 29.20
C TRP A 466 7.06 2.09 30.41
N ARG A 467 7.88 3.02 30.93
CA ARG A 467 7.70 3.60 32.27
C ARG A 467 7.45 5.11 32.30
N GLU A 468 7.49 5.83 31.19
CA GLU A 468 7.15 7.27 31.22
C GLU A 468 5.62 7.45 31.40
N PRO A 469 5.15 7.90 32.57
CA PRO A 469 3.74 8.17 32.81
C PRO A 469 3.49 9.60 32.33
N GLY A 470 3.26 9.75 31.03
CA GLY A 470 3.11 11.06 30.40
C GLY A 470 2.19 11.01 29.19
N GLY A 471 0.90 10.75 29.43
CA GLY A 471 -0.15 10.83 28.41
C GLY A 471 -1.04 9.59 28.38
N ASN A 472 -2.30 9.74 28.75
CA ASN A 472 -3.31 8.67 28.89
C ASN A 472 -3.72 7.94 27.59
N GLY A 473 -2.84 7.83 26.58
CA GLY A 473 -3.18 7.27 25.25
C GLY A 473 -2.26 6.20 24.67
N GLU A 474 -1.00 6.06 25.10
CA GLU A 474 -0.02 5.25 24.34
C GLU A 474 0.20 3.82 24.83
N LEU A 475 -0.07 3.51 26.10
CA LEU A 475 0.03 2.11 26.57
C LEU A 475 -1.15 1.26 26.06
N GLY A 476 -2.32 1.89 25.85
CA GLY A 476 -3.50 1.25 25.27
C GLY A 476 -3.31 0.88 23.80
N SER A 477 -2.78 1.80 22.98
CA SER A 477 -2.55 1.59 21.54
C SER A 477 -1.51 0.52 21.22
N ARG A 478 -0.61 0.19 22.16
CA ARG A 478 0.42 -0.84 22.01
C ARG A 478 0.02 -2.22 22.53
N ILE A 479 -0.99 -2.33 23.39
CA ILE A 479 -1.60 -3.64 23.73
C ILE A 479 -2.47 -4.15 22.56
N ILE A 480 -2.98 -3.21 21.75
CA ILE A 480 -3.70 -3.45 20.50
C ILE A 480 -2.81 -4.05 19.39
N THR A 481 -1.48 -4.09 19.54
CA THR A 481 -0.56 -4.67 18.53
C THR A 481 -0.05 -6.07 18.89
N ALA A 482 -0.52 -6.70 19.96
CA ALA A 482 -0.15 -8.08 20.28
C ALA A 482 -1.03 -9.09 19.52
N ASP A 483 -0.68 -9.40 18.28
CA ASP A 483 -1.32 -10.44 17.46
C ASP A 483 -0.64 -11.82 17.64
N PRO A 484 -1.27 -12.94 17.20
CA PRO A 484 -0.72 -14.28 17.38
C PRO A 484 0.66 -14.52 16.73
N SER A 485 1.07 -13.72 15.72
CA SER A 485 2.35 -13.92 15.02
C SER A 485 3.57 -13.72 15.93
N TRP A 486 3.45 -12.97 17.03
CA TRP A 486 4.53 -12.78 18.00
C TRP A 486 4.97 -14.07 18.71
N PHE A 487 4.09 -15.07 18.80
CA PHE A 487 4.43 -16.38 19.35
C PHE A 487 5.41 -17.16 18.47
N THR A 488 5.63 -16.74 17.21
CA THR A 488 6.68 -17.33 16.36
C THR A 488 8.09 -17.13 16.93
N ILE A 489 8.30 -16.09 17.77
CA ILE A 489 9.56 -15.86 18.49
C ILE A 489 9.78 -16.96 19.55
N ALA A 490 8.75 -17.26 20.35
CA ALA A 490 8.79 -18.33 21.35
C ALA A 490 9.02 -19.69 20.66
N MET A 491 8.17 -20.03 19.70
CA MET A 491 8.30 -21.21 18.85
C MET A 491 9.72 -21.38 18.26
N GLY A 492 10.30 -20.32 17.69
CA GLY A 492 11.65 -20.32 17.13
C GLY A 492 12.74 -20.49 18.19
N THR A 493 12.56 -19.93 19.38
CA THR A 493 13.50 -20.05 20.51
C THR A 493 13.47 -21.44 21.11
N GLY A 494 12.28 -22.03 21.26
CA GLY A 494 12.08 -23.40 21.73
C GLY A 494 12.76 -24.45 20.83
N VAL A 495 12.65 -24.32 19.49
CA VAL A 495 13.35 -25.24 18.58
C VAL A 495 14.86 -25.11 18.67
N CYS A 496 15.39 -23.90 18.93
CA CYS A 496 16.83 -23.69 19.14
C CYS A 496 17.33 -24.39 20.41
N ALA A 497 16.54 -24.41 21.49
CA ALA A 497 16.86 -25.20 22.68
C ALA A 497 17.00 -26.69 22.35
N GLN A 498 16.05 -27.24 21.58
CA GLN A 498 16.08 -28.64 21.14
C GLN A 498 17.27 -28.94 20.22
N LEU A 499 17.60 -28.03 19.30
CA LEU A 499 18.76 -28.18 18.40
C LEU A 499 20.09 -28.25 19.15
N LEU A 500 20.25 -27.43 20.18
CA LEU A 500 21.45 -27.43 21.01
C LEU A 500 21.59 -28.74 21.80
N VAL A 501 20.48 -29.31 22.25
CA VAL A 501 20.44 -30.63 22.92
C VAL A 501 20.70 -31.77 21.95
N HIS A 502 20.21 -31.69 20.71
CA HIS A 502 20.36 -32.75 19.71
C HIS A 502 21.54 -32.51 18.75
N PHE A 503 22.41 -31.54 19.07
CA PHE A 503 23.52 -31.20 18.20
C PHE A 503 24.44 -32.42 17.99
N PRO A 504 24.85 -32.77 16.77
CA PRO A 504 25.58 -34.02 16.54
C PRO A 504 26.97 -34.08 17.19
N TYR A 505 27.55 -32.93 17.57
CA TYR A 505 28.85 -32.83 18.24
C TYR A 505 28.66 -32.27 19.65
N GLN A 506 28.15 -33.13 20.54
CA GLN A 506 27.81 -32.78 21.92
C GLN A 506 29.00 -32.23 22.71
N ALA A 507 28.73 -31.21 23.52
CA ALA A 507 29.64 -30.62 24.49
C ALA A 507 28.84 -30.17 25.71
N GLU A 508 29.42 -30.25 26.91
CA GLU A 508 28.67 -29.97 28.16
C GLU A 508 28.08 -28.55 28.21
N TRP A 509 28.78 -27.57 27.64
CA TRP A 509 28.32 -26.18 27.57
C TRP A 509 27.09 -26.02 26.66
N LEU A 510 26.90 -26.87 25.65
CA LEU A 510 25.74 -26.83 24.76
C LEU A 510 24.45 -27.15 25.52
N ARG A 511 24.50 -28.12 26.44
CA ARG A 511 23.34 -28.47 27.28
C ARG A 511 22.95 -27.32 28.21
N THR A 512 23.95 -26.63 28.77
CA THR A 512 23.72 -25.44 29.60
C THR A 512 23.12 -24.30 28.77
N LEU A 513 23.66 -24.06 27.57
CA LEU A 513 23.13 -23.06 26.66
C LEU A 513 21.68 -23.38 26.24
N ALA A 514 21.39 -24.65 25.94
CA ALA A 514 20.04 -25.10 25.62
C ALA A 514 19.05 -24.83 26.75
N TYR A 515 19.45 -25.08 27.99
CA TYR A 515 18.64 -24.76 29.16
C TYR A 515 18.35 -23.25 29.26
N CYS A 516 19.35 -22.39 29.01
CA CYS A 516 19.15 -20.95 28.94
C CYS A 516 18.16 -20.54 27.85
N PHE A 517 18.23 -21.16 26.66
CA PHE A 517 17.28 -20.93 25.57
C PHE A 517 15.86 -21.38 25.94
N TRP A 518 15.72 -22.50 26.64
CA TRP A 518 14.41 -22.99 27.08
C TRP A 518 13.79 -22.11 28.17
N VAL A 519 14.59 -21.60 29.13
CA VAL A 519 14.11 -20.60 30.09
C VAL A 519 13.69 -19.31 29.38
N LEU A 520 14.47 -18.88 28.38
CA LEU A 520 14.10 -17.72 27.55
C LEU A 520 12.79 -17.95 26.80
N ASP A 521 12.56 -19.15 26.24
CA ASP A 521 11.31 -19.54 25.59
C ASP A 521 10.11 -19.38 26.53
N ILE A 522 10.20 -19.90 27.77
CA ILE A 522 9.15 -19.76 28.79
C ILE A 522 8.87 -18.28 29.10
N VAL A 523 9.91 -17.46 29.26
CA VAL A 523 9.76 -16.02 29.56
C VAL A 523 9.07 -15.29 28.41
N ILE A 524 9.49 -15.55 27.17
CA ILE A 524 8.90 -14.95 25.97
C ILE A 524 7.44 -15.39 25.81
N PHE A 525 7.15 -16.67 25.98
CA PHE A 525 5.80 -17.22 25.91
C PHE A 525 4.88 -16.61 26.98
N ALA A 526 5.33 -16.55 28.24
CA ALA A 526 4.56 -15.95 29.34
C ALA A 526 4.30 -14.46 29.09
N MET A 527 5.28 -13.73 28.57
CA MET A 527 5.14 -12.31 28.21
C MET A 527 4.06 -12.12 27.13
N PHE A 528 4.11 -12.84 26.02
CA PHE A 528 3.12 -12.69 24.95
C PHE A 528 1.74 -13.24 25.33
N THR A 529 1.68 -14.28 26.16
CA THR A 529 0.41 -14.76 26.74
C THR A 529 -0.23 -13.70 27.61
N LEU A 530 0.54 -13.04 28.49
CA LEU A 530 0.03 -11.94 29.31
C LEU A 530 -0.48 -10.78 28.44
N LEU A 531 0.26 -10.40 27.40
CA LEU A 531 -0.15 -9.35 26.47
C LEU A 531 -1.42 -9.73 25.69
N GLY A 532 -1.52 -10.97 25.22
CA GLY A 532 -2.70 -11.51 24.55
C GLY A 532 -3.92 -11.54 25.47
N CYS A 533 -3.76 -11.96 26.73
CA CYS A 533 -4.83 -11.90 27.73
C CYS A 533 -5.26 -10.46 28.04
N LEU A 534 -4.30 -9.53 28.16
CA LEU A 534 -4.61 -8.11 28.35
C LEU A 534 -5.36 -7.52 27.16
N ARG A 535 -5.00 -7.91 25.93
CA ARG A 535 -5.73 -7.56 24.70
C ARG A 535 -7.15 -8.11 24.73
N ALA A 536 -7.32 -9.39 25.06
CA ALA A 536 -8.62 -10.05 25.13
C ALA A 536 -9.57 -9.37 26.14
N VAL A 537 -9.04 -8.96 27.30
CA VAL A 537 -9.83 -8.29 28.34
C VAL A 537 -10.16 -6.83 27.99
N ARG A 538 -9.22 -6.09 27.39
CA ARG A 538 -9.42 -4.66 27.09
C ARG A 538 -10.12 -4.39 25.76
N HIS A 539 -9.96 -5.28 24.78
CA HIS A 539 -10.47 -5.12 23.42
C HIS A 539 -11.09 -6.45 22.93
N PRO A 540 -12.25 -6.86 23.47
CA PRO A 540 -12.86 -8.14 23.11
C PRO A 540 -13.21 -8.23 21.61
N HIS A 541 -13.62 -7.12 20.98
CA HIS A 541 -13.89 -7.06 19.54
C HIS A 541 -12.65 -7.35 18.67
N ALA A 542 -11.46 -7.08 19.18
CA ALA A 542 -10.20 -7.33 18.49
C ALA A 542 -9.82 -8.83 18.41
N LEU A 543 -10.57 -9.70 19.12
CA LEU A 543 -10.47 -11.14 18.99
C LEU A 543 -11.28 -11.67 17.81
N ASP A 544 -12.43 -11.05 17.51
CA ASP A 544 -13.24 -11.44 16.36
C ASP A 544 -12.50 -11.18 15.04
N GLU A 545 -11.74 -10.07 14.97
CA GLU A 545 -10.92 -9.71 13.81
C GLU A 545 -9.82 -10.74 13.48
N ILE A 546 -9.30 -11.47 14.48
CA ILE A 546 -8.29 -12.53 14.25
C ILE A 546 -8.86 -13.62 13.34
N PHE A 547 -10.16 -13.90 13.47
CA PHE A 547 -10.88 -14.90 12.68
C PHE A 547 -11.37 -14.37 11.33
N ASP A 548 -11.24 -13.07 11.07
CA ASP A 548 -11.64 -12.44 9.82
C ASP A 548 -10.49 -12.37 8.80
N ASP A 549 -9.21 -12.35 9.25
CA ASP A 549 -8.03 -12.46 8.38
C ASP A 549 -7.43 -13.88 8.40
N PHE A 550 -7.24 -14.44 7.21
CA PHE A 550 -6.75 -15.80 7.02
C PHE A 550 -5.33 -15.97 7.58
N SER A 551 -4.46 -14.98 7.35
CA SER A 551 -3.06 -15.07 7.78
C SER A 551 -2.96 -15.06 9.30
N GLU A 552 -3.74 -14.20 9.96
CA GLU A 552 -3.80 -14.05 11.42
C GLU A 552 -4.39 -15.28 12.10
N THR A 553 -5.49 -15.84 11.56
CA THR A 553 -6.06 -17.09 12.08
C THR A 553 -5.04 -18.23 12.04
N SER A 554 -4.23 -18.31 10.97
CA SER A 554 -3.20 -19.35 10.82
C SER A 554 -2.10 -19.25 11.89
N TYR A 555 -1.77 -18.03 12.34
CA TYR A 555 -0.76 -17.82 13.39
C TYR A 555 -1.22 -18.26 14.78
N MET A 556 -2.49 -18.59 15.00
CA MET A 556 -2.94 -19.23 16.24
C MET A 556 -2.21 -20.56 16.50
N GLY A 557 -1.77 -21.26 15.44
CA GLY A 557 -0.94 -22.45 15.58
C GLY A 557 0.42 -22.18 16.24
N ALA A 558 1.00 -20.98 16.05
CA ALA A 558 2.28 -20.63 16.67
C ALA A 558 2.19 -20.63 18.21
N ILE A 559 1.03 -20.29 18.79
CA ILE A 559 0.79 -20.35 20.23
C ILE A 559 0.90 -21.79 20.73
N VAL A 560 0.24 -22.72 20.03
CA VAL A 560 0.22 -24.14 20.41
C VAL A 560 1.59 -24.78 20.24
N ILE A 561 2.29 -24.45 19.15
CA ILE A 561 3.66 -24.96 18.91
C ILE A 561 4.61 -24.44 20.00
N ALA A 562 4.54 -23.17 20.37
CA ALA A 562 5.37 -22.61 21.45
C ALA A 562 5.05 -23.26 22.82
N TRP A 563 3.79 -23.60 23.09
CA TRP A 563 3.43 -24.39 24.25
C TRP A 563 4.06 -25.79 24.22
N GLU A 564 4.05 -26.45 23.07
CA GLU A 564 4.63 -27.78 22.87
C GLU A 564 6.16 -27.79 23.01
N THR A 565 6.87 -26.74 22.57
CA THR A 565 8.34 -26.63 22.78
C THR A 565 8.69 -26.52 24.26
N ILE A 566 7.85 -25.87 25.06
CA ILE A 566 8.02 -25.80 26.51
C ILE A 566 7.88 -27.20 27.11
N ILE A 567 6.85 -27.97 26.73
CA ILE A 567 6.66 -29.35 27.21
C ILE A 567 7.87 -30.23 26.86
N LEU A 568 8.37 -30.12 25.62
CA LEU A 568 9.57 -30.85 25.21
C LEU A 568 10.75 -30.55 26.12
N GLY A 569 10.99 -29.29 26.47
CA GLY A 569 12.07 -28.96 27.40
C GLY A 569 11.86 -29.47 28.82
N ILE A 570 10.62 -29.58 29.32
CA ILE A 570 10.34 -30.24 30.62
C ILE A 570 10.88 -31.67 30.59
N ILE A 571 10.57 -32.42 29.53
CA ILE A 571 11.07 -33.79 29.37
C ILE A 571 12.59 -33.81 29.17
N THR A 572 13.12 -32.93 28.32
CA THR A 572 14.56 -32.87 28.04
C THR A 572 15.42 -32.61 29.28
N PHE A 573 14.96 -31.75 30.19
CA PHE A 573 15.76 -31.31 31.35
C PHE A 573 15.36 -31.95 32.67
N TYR A 574 14.13 -32.46 32.81
CA TYR A 574 13.59 -32.95 34.09
C TYR A 574 12.91 -34.32 34.01
N ALA A 575 13.11 -35.11 32.95
CA ALA A 575 12.53 -36.45 32.86
C ALA A 575 12.96 -37.43 33.97
N ASP A 576 14.04 -37.14 34.69
CA ASP A 576 14.47 -37.87 35.88
C ASP A 576 13.50 -37.74 37.06
N ARG A 577 12.62 -36.74 37.05
CA ARG A 577 11.61 -36.50 38.09
C ARG A 577 10.24 -36.97 37.61
N GLU A 578 9.65 -37.94 38.31
CA GLU A 578 8.29 -38.41 38.00
C GLU A 578 7.26 -37.27 38.00
N SER A 579 7.38 -36.32 38.93
CA SER A 579 6.49 -35.14 38.99
C SER A 579 6.54 -34.30 37.71
N ALA A 580 7.70 -34.16 37.08
CA ALA A 580 7.84 -33.42 35.83
C ALA A 580 7.20 -34.18 34.65
N VAL A 581 7.29 -35.51 34.64
CA VAL A 581 6.63 -36.36 33.64
C VAL A 581 5.11 -36.24 33.74
N TYR A 582 4.53 -36.23 34.95
CA TYR A 582 3.09 -36.01 35.15
C TYR A 582 2.63 -34.61 34.71
N VAL A 583 3.43 -33.57 35.01
CA VAL A 583 3.15 -32.21 34.54
C VAL A 583 3.18 -32.14 33.01
N ALA A 584 4.19 -32.74 32.38
CA ALA A 584 4.31 -32.80 30.93
C ALA A 584 3.13 -33.56 30.30
N GLN A 585 2.67 -34.66 30.90
CA GLN A 585 1.47 -35.38 30.45
C GLN A 585 0.20 -34.52 30.52
N ALA A 586 -0.01 -33.81 31.63
CA ALA A 586 -1.18 -32.95 31.79
C ALA A 586 -1.16 -31.82 30.74
N MET A 587 0.00 -31.18 30.55
CA MET A 587 0.18 -30.13 29.54
C MET A 587 0.03 -30.67 28.11
N TYR A 588 0.45 -31.92 27.86
CA TYR A 588 0.28 -32.59 26.58
C TYR A 588 -1.20 -32.79 26.24
N TRP A 589 -2.03 -33.29 27.14
CA TRP A 589 -3.46 -33.46 26.83
C TRP A 589 -4.16 -32.12 26.54
N ILE A 590 -3.74 -31.04 27.21
CA ILE A 590 -4.18 -29.68 26.87
C ILE A 590 -3.72 -29.30 25.46
N SER A 591 -2.48 -29.63 25.09
CA SER A 591 -1.95 -29.35 23.75
C SER A 591 -2.66 -30.16 22.67
N VAL A 592 -3.02 -31.43 22.91
CA VAL A 592 -3.81 -32.26 21.99
C VAL A 592 -5.13 -31.57 21.65
N VAL A 593 -5.87 -31.12 22.67
CA VAL A 593 -7.15 -30.43 22.48
C VAL A 593 -6.94 -29.12 21.72
N ALA A 594 -5.94 -28.33 22.11
CA ALA A 594 -5.63 -27.06 21.45
C ALA A 594 -5.22 -27.24 19.97
N SER A 595 -4.39 -28.24 19.67
CA SER A 595 -3.95 -28.59 18.31
C SER A 595 -5.14 -29.00 17.44
N VAL A 596 -6.06 -29.82 17.97
CA VAL A 596 -7.30 -30.18 17.24
C VAL A 596 -8.19 -28.95 17.01
N LEU A 597 -8.37 -28.10 18.02
CA LEU A 597 -9.19 -26.88 17.89
C LEU A 597 -8.62 -25.90 16.85
N VAL A 598 -7.30 -25.68 16.84
CA VAL A 598 -6.67 -24.80 15.84
C VAL A 598 -6.73 -25.44 14.45
N SER A 599 -6.40 -26.72 14.31
CA SER A 599 -6.33 -27.36 13.00
C SER A 599 -7.69 -27.64 12.37
N PHE A 600 -8.72 -27.96 13.14
CA PHE A 600 -10.07 -28.19 12.59
C PHE A 600 -10.97 -26.97 12.74
N GLY A 601 -10.99 -26.36 13.92
CA GLY A 601 -11.82 -25.19 14.22
C GLY A 601 -11.34 -23.94 13.49
N GLY A 602 -10.03 -23.70 13.43
CA GLY A 602 -9.46 -22.56 12.68
C GLY A 602 -9.89 -22.57 11.22
N ILE A 603 -9.83 -23.74 10.56
CA ILE A 603 -10.28 -23.91 9.17
C ILE A 603 -11.79 -23.71 9.05
N PHE A 604 -12.57 -24.26 9.99
CA PHE A 604 -14.02 -24.06 10.02
C PHE A 604 -14.38 -22.56 10.02
N PHE A 605 -13.73 -21.78 10.88
CA PHE A 605 -13.96 -20.35 10.95
C PHE A 605 -13.50 -19.62 9.67
N MET A 606 -12.38 -20.04 9.09
CA MET A 606 -11.85 -19.46 7.84
C MET A 606 -12.88 -19.51 6.70
N TYR A 607 -13.51 -20.66 6.43
CA TYR A 607 -14.50 -20.74 5.33
C TYR A 607 -15.91 -20.26 5.73
N TYR A 608 -16.23 -20.22 7.02
CA TYR A 608 -17.54 -19.76 7.50
C TYR A 608 -17.66 -18.23 7.54
N ARG A 609 -16.60 -17.53 7.97
CA ARG A 609 -16.61 -16.06 8.14
C ARG A 609 -16.14 -15.29 6.90
N GLN A 610 -15.23 -15.83 6.08
CA GLN A 610 -14.68 -15.09 4.94
C GLN A 610 -15.55 -15.23 3.68
N LYS A 611 -15.92 -14.08 3.08
CA LYS A 611 -16.84 -14.02 1.92
C LYS A 611 -16.16 -14.11 0.54
N GLU A 612 -14.84 -13.96 0.44
CA GLU A 612 -14.08 -14.11 -0.81
C GLU A 612 -12.68 -14.72 -0.56
N HIS A 613 -12.30 -15.74 -1.34
CA HIS A 613 -10.94 -16.30 -1.35
C HIS A 613 -10.30 -16.08 -2.72
N LYS A 614 -9.36 -15.14 -2.84
CA LYS A 614 -8.60 -14.96 -4.09
C LYS A 614 -7.36 -15.87 -4.05
N MET A 615 -7.06 -16.52 -5.17
CA MET A 615 -5.89 -17.42 -5.26
C MET A 615 -4.56 -16.73 -4.90
N ALA A 616 -4.47 -15.42 -5.07
CA ALA A 616 -3.29 -14.62 -4.74
C ALA A 616 -3.04 -14.49 -3.22
N ASP A 617 -4.08 -14.66 -2.39
CA ASP A 617 -4.04 -14.48 -0.93
C ASP A 617 -3.49 -15.73 -0.21
N ILE A 618 -3.37 -16.85 -0.93
CA ILE A 618 -2.75 -18.08 -0.42
C ILE A 618 -1.25 -17.83 -0.21
N ASN A 619 -0.76 -18.04 1.00
CA ASN A 619 0.64 -17.84 1.37
C ASN A 619 1.16 -19.02 2.23
N GLY A 620 2.45 -19.01 2.57
CA GLY A 620 3.06 -20.10 3.33
C GLY A 620 2.59 -20.21 4.78
N SER A 621 2.00 -19.18 5.38
CA SER A 621 1.58 -19.24 6.79
C SER A 621 0.41 -20.20 7.02
N TRP A 622 -0.30 -20.61 5.96
CA TRP A 622 -1.40 -21.59 6.01
C TRP A 622 -0.99 -22.91 6.66
N PHE A 623 0.29 -23.30 6.52
CA PHE A 623 0.81 -24.52 7.12
C PHE A 623 0.87 -24.44 8.66
N LEU A 624 0.93 -23.24 9.25
CA LEU A 624 0.93 -23.07 10.71
C LEU A 624 -0.35 -23.57 11.38
N SER A 625 -1.45 -23.70 10.65
CA SER A 625 -2.68 -24.29 11.17
C SER A 625 -2.56 -25.80 11.41
N PHE A 626 -1.66 -26.50 10.71
CA PHE A 626 -1.55 -27.96 10.74
C PHE A 626 -0.30 -28.47 11.47
N ILE A 627 0.75 -27.66 11.51
CA ILE A 627 2.00 -27.99 12.23
C ILE A 627 1.77 -28.36 13.71
N PRO A 628 0.85 -27.75 14.49
CA PRO A 628 0.61 -28.14 15.89
C PRO A 628 0.28 -29.63 16.06
N LEU A 629 -0.46 -30.25 15.14
CA LEU A 629 -0.73 -31.69 15.21
C LEU A 629 0.55 -32.52 15.08
N ILE A 630 1.46 -32.10 14.21
CA ILE A 630 2.71 -32.81 13.94
C ILE A 630 3.69 -32.60 15.11
N VAL A 631 3.79 -31.37 15.63
CA VAL A 631 4.66 -31.08 16.77
C VAL A 631 4.14 -31.76 18.03
N GLY A 632 2.84 -31.70 18.30
CA GLY A 632 2.19 -32.44 19.38
C GLY A 632 2.47 -33.94 19.32
N SER A 633 2.51 -34.54 18.12
CA SER A 633 2.87 -35.96 17.97
C SER A 633 4.26 -36.28 18.52
N THR A 634 5.23 -35.39 18.31
CA THR A 634 6.59 -35.51 18.85
C THR A 634 6.62 -35.36 20.36
N VAL A 635 5.81 -34.46 20.94
CA VAL A 635 5.73 -34.32 22.40
C VAL A 635 5.28 -35.63 23.05
N GLY A 636 4.25 -36.27 22.49
CA GLY A 636 3.79 -37.57 23.00
C GLY A 636 4.84 -38.67 22.81
N GLY A 637 5.58 -38.65 21.69
CA GLY A 637 6.75 -39.51 21.48
C GLY A 637 7.81 -39.29 22.57
N ALA A 638 8.15 -38.04 22.89
CA ALA A 638 9.17 -37.71 23.89
C ALA A 638 8.80 -38.14 25.31
N ILE A 639 7.51 -38.09 25.66
CA ILE A 639 7.01 -38.52 26.98
C ILE A 639 6.96 -40.06 27.07
N SER A 640 6.67 -40.75 25.97
CA SER A 640 6.37 -42.19 25.96
C SER A 640 7.43 -43.12 26.61
N PRO A 641 8.75 -42.87 26.51
CA PRO A 641 9.78 -43.70 27.14
C PRO A 641 9.77 -43.64 28.67
N HIS A 642 9.16 -42.62 29.24
CA HIS A 642 9.12 -42.38 30.68
C HIS A 642 7.85 -42.94 31.35
N LEU A 643 7.01 -43.64 30.58
CA LEU A 643 5.74 -44.18 31.06
C LEU A 643 5.73 -45.71 31.06
N PRO A 644 4.91 -46.33 31.93
CA PRO A 644 4.61 -47.75 31.82
C PRO A 644 4.07 -48.08 30.42
N VAL A 645 4.48 -49.23 29.87
CA VAL A 645 4.18 -49.67 28.50
C VAL A 645 2.71 -49.49 28.11
N LYS A 646 1.78 -49.85 29.01
CA LYS A 646 0.34 -49.70 28.76
C LYS A 646 -0.09 -48.26 28.48
N ASN A 647 0.44 -47.30 29.23
CA ASN A 647 0.14 -45.87 29.07
C ASN A 647 0.93 -45.29 27.89
N ALA A 648 2.16 -45.74 27.68
CA ALA A 648 3.00 -45.34 26.56
C ALA A 648 2.33 -45.68 25.21
N VAL A 649 1.72 -46.86 25.07
CA VAL A 649 1.03 -47.25 23.83
C VAL A 649 -0.14 -46.32 23.50
N VAL A 650 -0.97 -45.96 24.49
CA VAL A 650 -2.08 -45.01 24.27
C VAL A 650 -1.54 -43.67 23.75
N LEU A 651 -0.46 -43.18 24.39
CA LEU A 651 0.17 -41.93 24.00
C LEU A 651 0.75 -41.99 22.57
N ILE A 652 1.42 -43.09 22.24
CA ILE A 652 1.96 -43.36 20.90
C ILE A 652 0.84 -43.41 19.86
N MET A 653 -0.29 -44.07 20.16
CA MET A 653 -1.44 -44.16 19.24
C MET A 653 -2.05 -42.78 18.95
N VAL A 654 -2.25 -41.95 19.99
CA VAL A 654 -2.75 -40.58 19.81
C VAL A 654 -1.75 -39.74 19.02
N SER A 655 -0.46 -39.84 19.33
CA SER A 655 0.58 -39.16 18.56
C SER A 655 0.63 -39.60 17.09
N PHE A 656 0.52 -40.90 16.78
CA PHE A 656 0.45 -41.37 15.39
C PHE A 656 -0.77 -40.81 14.67
N LEU A 657 -1.93 -40.73 15.34
CA LEU A 657 -3.13 -40.15 14.76
C LEU A 657 -2.91 -38.67 14.45
N MET A 658 -2.39 -37.89 15.40
CA MET A 658 -2.09 -36.47 15.19
C MET A 658 -1.08 -36.26 14.05
N TRP A 659 0.00 -37.05 14.04
CA TRP A 659 1.01 -37.02 12.98
C TRP A 659 0.39 -37.28 11.61
N SER A 660 -0.43 -38.33 11.49
CA SER A 660 -1.05 -38.72 10.21
C SER A 660 -1.99 -37.65 9.69
N VAL A 661 -2.87 -37.12 10.55
CA VAL A 661 -3.80 -36.04 10.18
C VAL A 661 -3.03 -34.79 9.75
N GLY A 662 -2.02 -34.39 10.53
CA GLY A 662 -1.21 -33.21 10.22
C GLY A 662 -0.48 -33.30 8.89
N ILE A 663 0.13 -34.46 8.59
CA ILE A 663 0.81 -34.73 7.31
C ILE A 663 -0.18 -34.80 6.15
N CYS A 664 -1.32 -35.47 6.31
CA CYS A 664 -2.34 -35.57 5.27
C CYS A 664 -2.89 -34.18 4.90
N MET A 665 -3.23 -33.36 5.90
CA MET A 665 -3.73 -32.01 5.65
C MET A 665 -2.68 -31.12 4.98
N SER A 666 -1.43 -31.18 5.45
CA SER A 666 -0.33 -30.46 4.80
C SER A 666 -0.14 -30.90 3.35
N SER A 667 -0.31 -32.20 3.05
CA SER A 667 -0.21 -32.75 1.69
C SER A 667 -1.37 -32.34 0.78
N ILE A 668 -2.53 -31.96 1.33
CA ILE A 668 -3.66 -31.40 0.56
C ILE A 668 -3.39 -29.95 0.17
N VAL A 669 -2.81 -29.16 1.08
CA VAL A 669 -2.53 -27.73 0.86
C VAL A 669 -1.29 -27.52 -0.01
N LEU A 670 -0.31 -28.42 0.04
CA LEU A 670 0.96 -28.30 -0.68
C LEU A 670 0.81 -28.15 -2.20
N PRO A 671 0.00 -28.96 -2.92
CA PRO A 671 -0.22 -28.78 -4.35
C PRO A 671 -0.94 -27.47 -4.69
N ILE A 672 -1.85 -27.02 -3.82
CA ILE A 672 -2.58 -25.75 -4.00
C ILE A 672 -1.59 -24.58 -3.88
N TYR A 673 -0.71 -24.62 -2.89
CA TYR A 673 0.33 -23.62 -2.71
C TYR A 673 1.35 -23.65 -3.87
N PHE A 674 1.74 -24.84 -4.32
CA PHE A 674 2.62 -24.99 -5.49
C PHE A 674 1.98 -24.41 -6.76
N TRP A 675 0.70 -24.72 -7.01
CA TRP A 675 -0.06 -24.15 -8.12
C TRP A 675 -0.18 -22.63 -8.02
N ARG A 676 -0.36 -22.10 -6.81
CA ARG A 676 -0.34 -20.65 -6.55
C ARG A 676 0.99 -20.03 -6.96
N LEU A 677 2.14 -20.63 -6.59
CA LEU A 677 3.45 -20.09 -6.99
C LEU A 677 3.66 -20.10 -8.51
N MET A 678 3.09 -21.08 -9.20
CA MET A 678 3.14 -21.20 -10.67
C MET A 678 2.26 -20.15 -11.39
N THR A 679 1.09 -19.83 -10.84
CA THR A 679 0.07 -19.00 -11.51
C THR A 679 0.05 -17.55 -11.06
N ALA A 680 0.29 -17.31 -9.78
CA ALA A 680 0.36 -15.99 -9.16
C ALA A 680 1.80 -15.80 -8.67
N GLN A 681 2.54 -14.91 -9.33
CA GLN A 681 3.94 -14.53 -9.07
C GLN A 681 4.38 -14.65 -7.60
N LEU A 682 5.69 -14.83 -7.35
CA LEU A 682 6.27 -14.92 -6.01
C LEU A 682 5.65 -13.94 -5.00
N PRO A 683 5.41 -14.35 -3.74
CA PRO A 683 4.80 -13.51 -2.72
C PRO A 683 5.41 -12.10 -2.61
N ALA A 684 4.64 -11.17 -2.04
CA ALA A 684 5.13 -9.82 -1.76
C ALA A 684 6.43 -9.88 -0.93
N ARG A 685 7.32 -8.89 -1.12
CA ARG A 685 8.64 -8.86 -0.46
C ARG A 685 8.58 -8.90 1.07
N SER A 686 7.48 -8.47 1.68
CA SER A 686 7.24 -8.54 3.13
C SER A 686 6.90 -9.95 3.62
N ALA A 687 6.32 -10.79 2.76
CA ALA A 687 5.88 -12.15 3.07
C ALA A 687 6.74 -13.23 2.38
N ILE A 688 7.76 -12.84 1.59
CA ILE A 688 8.61 -13.77 0.84
C ILE A 688 9.28 -14.81 1.75
N VAL A 689 9.56 -14.43 2.99
CA VAL A 689 10.18 -15.28 3.99
C VAL A 689 9.26 -16.43 4.45
N THR A 690 7.93 -16.26 4.32
CA THR A 690 6.95 -17.32 4.63
C THR A 690 7.04 -18.51 3.67
N THR A 691 7.79 -18.40 2.57
CA THR A 691 8.06 -19.51 1.63
C THR A 691 8.84 -20.67 2.26
N PHE A 692 9.47 -20.46 3.41
CA PHE A 692 10.13 -21.51 4.20
C PHE A 692 9.18 -22.31 5.09
N VAL A 693 7.98 -21.81 5.38
CA VAL A 693 7.02 -22.48 6.27
C VAL A 693 6.60 -23.88 5.79
N PRO A 694 6.43 -24.17 4.48
CA PRO A 694 6.17 -25.51 3.97
C PRO A 694 7.24 -26.57 4.34
N ILE A 695 8.45 -26.17 4.72
CA ILE A 695 9.48 -27.09 5.23
C ILE A 695 9.04 -27.67 6.58
N GLY A 696 8.30 -26.91 7.39
CA GLY A 696 7.92 -27.23 8.77
C GLY A 696 7.18 -28.55 8.92
N PRO A 697 6.05 -28.79 8.22
CA PRO A 697 5.27 -30.03 8.36
C PRO A 697 6.08 -31.27 8.01
N PHE A 698 6.88 -31.22 6.94
CA PHE A 698 7.63 -32.38 6.47
C PHE A 698 8.95 -32.57 7.23
N GLY A 699 9.60 -31.49 7.68
CA GLY A 699 10.76 -31.56 8.57
C GLY A 699 10.38 -32.11 9.94
N MET A 700 9.36 -31.52 10.59
CA MET A 700 8.85 -32.05 11.85
C MET A 700 8.25 -33.44 11.68
N GLY A 701 7.57 -33.69 10.57
CA GLY A 701 7.01 -34.99 10.22
C GLY A 701 8.07 -36.08 10.16
N ALA A 702 9.20 -35.79 9.52
CA ALA A 702 10.35 -36.69 9.45
C ALA A 702 10.99 -36.95 10.82
N TYR A 703 11.08 -35.94 11.69
CA TYR A 703 11.57 -36.12 13.05
C TYR A 703 10.61 -37.00 13.87
N SER A 704 9.32 -36.65 13.86
CA SER A 704 8.26 -37.32 14.62
C SER A 704 8.16 -38.79 14.28
N ILE A 705 8.14 -39.15 12.99
CA ILE A 705 7.93 -40.54 12.57
C ILE A 705 9.11 -41.45 12.94
N GLN A 706 10.34 -40.92 12.93
CA GLN A 706 11.53 -41.66 13.39
C GLN A 706 11.47 -41.92 14.90
N GLN A 707 10.98 -40.95 15.66
CA GLN A 707 10.83 -41.08 17.10
C GLN A 707 9.70 -42.07 17.45
N LEU A 708 8.50 -41.85 16.91
CA LEU A 708 7.33 -42.69 17.17
C LEU A 708 7.54 -44.16 16.74
N SER A 709 8.23 -44.40 15.63
CA SER A 709 8.57 -45.77 15.23
C SER A 709 9.55 -46.42 16.20
N SER A 710 10.52 -45.67 16.72
CA SER A 710 11.48 -46.15 17.72
C SER A 710 10.80 -46.46 19.06
N ASP A 711 9.86 -45.61 19.47
CA ASP A 711 9.09 -45.80 20.70
C ASP A 711 8.12 -46.98 20.62
N LEU A 712 7.47 -47.16 19.47
CA LEU A 712 6.62 -48.33 19.22
C LEU A 712 7.44 -49.62 19.20
N ALA A 713 8.60 -49.60 18.54
CA ALA A 713 9.53 -50.74 18.53
C ALA A 713 9.98 -51.11 19.95
N ARG A 714 10.24 -50.12 20.80
CA ARG A 714 10.56 -50.32 22.23
C ARG A 714 9.40 -50.98 22.98
N CYS A 715 8.17 -50.52 22.81
CA CYS A 715 7.01 -51.11 23.49
C CYS A 715 6.82 -52.60 23.10
N ILE A 716 7.05 -52.93 21.83
CA ILE A 716 6.96 -54.31 21.33
C ILE A 716 8.09 -55.18 21.91
N THR A 717 9.32 -54.67 21.98
CA THR A 717 10.44 -55.43 22.57
C THR A 717 10.32 -55.59 24.09
N GLU A 718 9.62 -54.68 24.76
CA GLU A 718 9.27 -54.77 26.19
C GLU A 718 8.05 -55.68 26.47
N GLY A 719 7.49 -56.32 25.44
CA GLY A 719 6.49 -57.38 25.59
C GLY A 719 5.03 -56.95 25.36
N PHE A 720 4.79 -55.80 24.74
CA PHE A 720 3.44 -55.44 24.30
C PHE A 720 3.04 -56.24 23.05
N THR A 721 2.03 -57.12 23.19
CA THR A 721 1.45 -57.88 22.08
C THR A 721 -0.05 -57.60 21.95
N LEU A 722 -0.55 -57.55 20.71
CA LEU A 722 -1.98 -57.39 20.41
C LEU A 722 -2.80 -58.64 20.79
N ASP A 723 -2.17 -59.81 20.71
CA ASP A 723 -2.71 -61.07 21.17
C ASP A 723 -1.94 -61.55 22.39
N GLN A 724 -2.63 -61.67 23.53
CA GLN A 724 -2.04 -62.16 24.78
C GLN A 724 -1.74 -63.66 24.76
N ALA A 725 -2.33 -64.42 23.82
CA ALA A 725 -2.11 -65.86 23.67
C ALA A 725 -0.84 -66.18 22.87
N LEU A 726 -0.46 -65.32 21.92
CA LEU A 726 0.81 -65.34 21.20
C LEU A 726 1.86 -64.65 22.07
N GLY A 727 2.35 -65.32 23.11
CA GLY A 727 3.51 -64.82 23.85
C GLY A 727 4.65 -64.58 22.85
N ALA A 728 5.03 -63.32 22.64
CA ALA A 728 6.10 -63.02 21.71
C ALA A 728 7.41 -63.56 22.27
N ASP A 729 8.02 -64.51 21.56
CA ASP A 729 9.40 -64.88 21.82
C ASP A 729 10.27 -63.63 21.63
N GLY A 730 11.23 -63.42 22.56
CA GLY A 730 12.02 -62.19 22.59
C GLY A 730 12.84 -61.93 21.32
N VAL A 731 13.03 -62.94 20.46
CA VAL A 731 13.69 -62.82 19.16
C VAL A 731 12.73 -62.22 18.12
N SER A 732 11.52 -62.77 17.95
CA SER A 732 10.53 -62.21 17.03
C SER A 732 10.17 -60.76 17.38
N ALA A 733 10.03 -60.42 18.67
CA ALA A 733 9.76 -59.05 19.09
C ALA A 733 10.85 -58.06 18.64
N ARG A 734 12.13 -58.47 18.70
CA ARG A 734 13.27 -57.65 18.23
C ARG A 734 13.29 -57.48 16.72
N ILE A 735 13.00 -58.55 15.97
CA ILE A 735 12.96 -58.49 14.50
C ILE A 735 11.82 -57.56 14.04
N ILE A 736 10.63 -57.69 14.64
CA ILE A 736 9.49 -56.82 14.35
C ILE A 736 9.80 -55.37 14.73
N GLY A 737 10.40 -55.14 15.91
CA GLY A 737 10.81 -53.82 16.36
C GLY A 737 11.79 -53.16 15.39
N GLU A 738 12.82 -53.88 14.92
CA GLU A 738 13.77 -53.36 13.94
C GLU A 738 13.08 -53.04 12.60
N GLY A 739 12.16 -53.90 12.14
CA GLY A 739 11.36 -53.64 10.95
C GLY A 739 10.55 -52.35 11.04
N ILE A 740 9.94 -52.08 12.20
CA ILE A 740 9.19 -50.84 12.45
C ILE A 740 10.10 -49.61 12.44
N ARG A 741 11.31 -49.70 13.03
CA ARG A 741 12.29 -48.60 12.97
C ARG A 741 12.67 -48.25 11.54
N TRP A 742 12.97 -49.26 10.71
CA TRP A 742 13.28 -49.06 9.29
C TRP A 742 12.11 -48.46 8.50
N LEU A 743 10.88 -48.89 8.78
CA LEU A 743 9.70 -48.29 8.17
C LEU A 743 9.60 -46.78 8.50
N GLY A 744 9.82 -46.41 9.76
CA GLY A 744 9.85 -45.01 10.16
C GLY A 744 10.96 -44.21 9.46
N ILE A 745 12.15 -44.79 9.29
CA ILE A 745 13.26 -44.17 8.56
C ILE A 745 12.90 -43.94 7.08
N LEU A 746 12.28 -44.92 6.41
CA LEU A 746 11.87 -44.78 5.01
C LEU A 746 10.85 -43.66 4.82
N ILE A 747 9.84 -43.58 5.69
CA ILE A 747 8.83 -42.51 5.67
C ILE A 747 9.50 -41.15 5.95
N ALA A 748 10.45 -41.11 6.89
CA ALA A 748 11.20 -39.90 7.20
C ALA A 748 12.04 -39.41 6.03
N LEU A 749 12.69 -40.32 5.28
CA LEU A 749 13.43 -39.98 4.06
C LEU A 749 12.52 -39.38 2.99
N THR A 750 11.31 -39.90 2.82
CA THR A 750 10.32 -39.29 1.91
C THR A 750 9.96 -37.88 2.35
N CYS A 751 9.68 -37.68 3.64
CA CYS A 751 9.37 -36.37 4.19
C CYS A 751 10.55 -35.39 4.05
N LEU A 752 11.78 -35.84 4.33
CA LEU A 752 13.00 -35.04 4.15
C LEU A 752 13.25 -34.68 2.67
N GLY A 753 12.92 -35.56 1.73
CA GLY A 753 12.97 -35.26 0.30
C GLY A 753 12.06 -34.10 -0.08
N ILE A 754 10.81 -34.12 0.38
CA ILE A 754 9.83 -33.04 0.17
C ILE A 754 10.30 -31.75 0.85
N ALA A 755 10.77 -31.83 2.11
CA ALA A 755 11.27 -30.67 2.84
C ALA A 755 12.52 -30.05 2.18
N SER A 756 13.41 -30.87 1.64
CA SER A 756 14.62 -30.42 0.92
C SER A 756 14.26 -29.66 -0.37
N PHE A 757 13.28 -30.15 -1.12
CA PHE A 757 12.76 -29.45 -2.29
C PHE A 757 12.28 -28.04 -1.92
N TRP A 758 11.45 -27.92 -0.87
CA TRP A 758 10.94 -26.63 -0.42
C TRP A 758 12.01 -25.72 0.17
N LEU A 759 13.06 -26.27 0.79
CA LEU A 759 14.21 -25.49 1.23
C LEU A 759 14.93 -24.83 0.06
N VAL A 760 15.12 -25.55 -1.05
CA VAL A 760 15.72 -25.00 -2.28
C VAL A 760 14.83 -23.93 -2.88
N GLU A 761 13.53 -24.21 -3.05
CA GLU A 761 12.56 -23.25 -3.59
C GLU A 761 12.46 -21.96 -2.75
N ALA A 762 12.48 -22.08 -1.42
CA ALA A 762 12.43 -20.93 -0.52
C ALA A 762 13.72 -20.08 -0.61
N CYS A 763 14.89 -20.73 -0.64
CA CYS A 763 16.17 -20.05 -0.85
C CYS A 763 16.22 -19.31 -2.20
N LEU A 764 15.78 -19.94 -3.28
CA LEU A 764 15.71 -19.32 -4.61
C LEU A 764 14.71 -18.15 -4.64
N SER A 765 13.56 -18.31 -3.97
CA SER A 765 12.55 -17.26 -3.85
C SER A 765 13.07 -16.01 -3.14
N VAL A 766 13.83 -16.17 -2.04
CA VAL A 766 14.45 -15.06 -1.32
C VAL A 766 15.62 -14.46 -2.09
N ALA A 767 16.43 -15.27 -2.77
CA ALA A 767 17.56 -14.79 -3.58
C ALA A 767 17.09 -13.94 -4.79
N THR A 768 15.99 -14.34 -5.43
CA THR A 768 15.42 -13.61 -6.57
C THR A 768 14.66 -12.35 -6.16
N ARG A 769 14.02 -12.35 -4.99
CA ARG A 769 13.20 -11.24 -4.52
C ARG A 769 13.47 -10.91 -3.05
N PRO A 770 14.65 -10.34 -2.72
CA PRO A 770 15.05 -10.11 -1.33
C PRO A 770 14.07 -9.19 -0.61
N PRO A 771 13.84 -9.40 0.70
CA PRO A 771 12.89 -8.60 1.46
C PRO A 771 13.38 -7.15 1.63
N ASN A 772 12.45 -6.21 1.66
CA ASN A 772 12.76 -4.76 1.73
C ASN A 772 12.83 -4.22 3.17
N SER A 773 12.18 -4.88 4.13
CA SER A 773 12.12 -4.48 5.53
C SER A 773 11.97 -5.72 6.41
N PHE A 774 12.49 -5.63 7.63
CA PHE A 774 12.32 -6.66 8.65
C PHE A 774 10.93 -6.54 9.27
N SER A 775 10.23 -7.67 9.41
CA SER A 775 8.92 -7.77 10.06
C SER A 775 8.90 -8.93 11.05
N VAL A 776 7.94 -8.97 11.96
CA VAL A 776 7.78 -10.10 12.91
C VAL A 776 7.63 -11.44 12.17
N GLY A 777 7.03 -11.43 10.97
CA GLY A 777 6.92 -12.59 10.10
C GLY A 777 8.26 -13.26 9.72
N PHE A 778 9.40 -12.60 9.91
CA PHE A 778 10.72 -13.22 9.76
C PHE A 778 10.99 -14.30 10.82
N TRP A 779 10.32 -14.28 11.96
CA TRP A 779 10.49 -15.36 12.94
C TRP A 779 9.85 -16.68 12.48
N SER A 780 8.94 -16.63 11.50
CA SER A 780 8.20 -17.80 11.01
C SER A 780 9.04 -18.86 10.29
N PHE A 781 10.27 -18.56 9.84
CA PHE A 781 11.13 -19.54 9.16
C PHE A 781 12.23 -20.16 10.03
N VAL A 782 12.49 -19.62 11.22
CA VAL A 782 13.46 -20.21 12.16
C VAL A 782 13.01 -21.62 12.56
N PHE A 783 11.72 -21.76 12.89
CA PHE A 783 11.14 -23.03 13.29
C PHE A 783 11.21 -24.12 12.19
N PRO A 784 10.70 -23.89 10.96
CA PRO A 784 10.83 -24.84 9.85
C PRO A 784 12.27 -25.33 9.59
N CYS A 785 13.24 -24.41 9.59
CA CYS A 785 14.66 -24.76 9.43
C CYS A 785 15.18 -25.59 10.61
N GLY A 786 14.71 -25.29 11.82
CA GLY A 786 15.13 -26.02 13.01
C GLY A 786 14.59 -27.44 13.07
N VAL A 787 13.31 -27.65 12.77
CA VAL A 787 12.73 -29.01 12.75
C VAL A 787 13.31 -29.86 11.63
N TYR A 788 13.62 -29.24 10.48
CA TYR A 788 14.36 -29.89 9.40
C TYR A 788 15.76 -30.33 9.84
N SER A 789 16.47 -29.48 10.57
CA SER A 789 17.79 -29.80 11.13
C SER A 789 17.73 -30.93 12.16
N ASN A 790 16.73 -30.92 13.05
CA ASN A 790 16.49 -31.99 14.02
C ASN A 790 16.23 -33.34 13.34
N ALA A 791 15.43 -33.36 12.27
CA ALA A 791 15.15 -34.58 11.51
C ALA A 791 16.43 -35.19 10.92
N TRP A 792 17.33 -34.37 10.36
CA TRP A 792 18.63 -34.82 9.88
C TRP A 792 19.57 -35.29 11.01
N ASN A 793 19.58 -34.59 12.14
CA ASN A 793 20.38 -34.98 13.31
C ASN A 793 19.94 -36.36 13.81
N LEU A 794 18.63 -36.58 14.01
CA LEU A 794 18.09 -37.86 14.44
C LEU A 794 18.36 -38.98 13.43
N LEU A 795 18.21 -38.68 12.13
CA LEU A 795 18.52 -39.63 11.06
C LEU A 795 19.99 -40.02 11.05
N SER A 796 20.91 -39.07 11.28
CA SER A 796 22.34 -39.34 11.36
C SER A 796 22.68 -40.31 12.49
N THR A 797 22.00 -40.17 13.64
CA THR A 797 22.16 -41.07 14.79
C THR A 797 21.59 -42.45 14.49
N ASN A 798 20.42 -42.52 13.86
CA ASN A 798 19.77 -43.78 13.48
C ASN A 798 20.60 -44.57 12.44
N LEU A 799 21.14 -43.89 11.42
CA LEU A 799 21.93 -44.51 10.36
C LEU A 799 23.43 -44.63 10.67
N ARG A 800 23.90 -44.05 11.79
CA ARG A 800 25.31 -44.01 12.20
C ARG A 800 26.25 -43.55 11.07
N ASN A 801 25.85 -42.49 10.35
CA ASN A 801 26.56 -42.00 9.17
C ASN A 801 27.16 -40.62 9.40
N ASP A 802 28.48 -40.49 9.28
CA ASP A 802 29.20 -39.24 9.53
C ASP A 802 28.94 -38.15 8.48
N GLY A 803 28.61 -38.51 7.24
CA GLY A 803 28.25 -37.54 6.20
C GLY A 803 26.91 -36.86 6.50
N ILE A 804 25.89 -37.65 6.85
CA ILE A 804 24.58 -37.14 7.28
C ILE A 804 24.73 -36.32 8.58
N ARG A 805 25.62 -36.76 9.47
CA ARG A 805 25.96 -36.04 10.71
C ARG A 805 26.52 -34.65 10.44
N GLY A 806 27.45 -34.52 9.48
CA GLY A 806 28.02 -33.24 9.06
C GLY A 806 26.97 -32.31 8.43
N TRP A 807 26.07 -32.86 7.62
CA TRP A 807 24.96 -32.10 7.04
C TRP A 807 23.99 -31.58 8.11
N GLY A 808 23.52 -32.45 9.01
CA GLY A 808 22.64 -32.07 10.11
C GLY A 808 23.26 -30.99 11.02
N ALA A 809 24.57 -31.11 11.31
CA ALA A 809 25.30 -30.09 12.06
C ALA A 809 25.35 -28.74 11.31
N THR A 810 25.58 -28.76 10.00
CA THR A 810 25.60 -27.55 9.16
C THR A 810 24.25 -26.84 9.17
N CYS A 811 23.15 -27.59 8.97
CA CYS A 811 21.79 -27.04 9.05
C CYS A 811 21.47 -26.48 10.45
N THR A 812 21.95 -27.15 11.51
CA THR A 812 21.77 -26.69 12.89
C THR A 812 22.47 -25.35 13.12
N VAL A 813 23.74 -25.22 12.72
CA VAL A 813 24.50 -23.97 12.85
C VAL A 813 23.85 -22.85 12.04
N ALA A 814 23.42 -23.14 10.80
CA ALA A 814 22.73 -22.18 9.97
C ALA A 814 21.43 -21.67 10.64
N THR A 815 20.66 -22.57 11.25
CA THR A 815 19.43 -22.20 11.97
C THR A 815 19.71 -21.32 13.20
N LEU A 816 20.74 -21.64 13.99
CA LEU A 816 21.14 -20.83 15.15
C LEU A 816 21.61 -19.43 14.72
N LEU A 817 22.33 -19.32 13.60
CA LEU A 817 22.71 -18.02 13.02
C LEU A 817 21.49 -17.24 12.54
N LEU A 818 20.52 -17.91 11.92
CA LEU A 818 19.26 -17.28 11.52
C LEU A 818 18.47 -16.74 12.71
N TRP A 819 18.38 -17.52 13.80
CA TRP A 819 17.79 -17.05 15.06
C TRP A 819 18.53 -15.83 15.59
N LEU A 820 19.87 -15.85 15.60
CA LEU A 820 20.68 -14.71 16.08
C LEU A 820 20.45 -13.45 15.23
N VAL A 821 20.39 -13.59 13.91
CA VAL A 821 20.08 -12.48 13.00
C VAL A 821 18.69 -11.93 13.31
N CYS A 822 17.67 -12.78 13.46
CA CYS A 822 16.32 -12.34 13.82
C CYS A 822 16.29 -11.64 15.19
N ALA A 823 17.00 -12.17 16.18
CA ALA A 823 17.11 -11.59 17.51
C ALA A 823 17.77 -10.20 17.46
N VAL A 824 18.91 -10.07 16.78
CA VAL A 824 19.63 -8.80 16.63
C VAL A 824 18.78 -7.78 15.88
N LEU A 825 18.13 -8.16 14.79
CA LEU A 825 17.25 -7.28 14.02
C LEU A 825 16.00 -6.87 14.81
N THR A 826 15.46 -7.77 15.62
CA THR A 826 14.33 -7.49 16.53
C THR A 826 14.73 -6.48 17.60
N VAL A 827 15.90 -6.67 18.22
CA VAL A 827 16.42 -5.71 19.22
C VAL A 827 16.78 -4.38 18.57
N TYR A 828 17.43 -4.39 17.40
CA TYR A 828 17.81 -3.16 16.69
C TYR A 828 16.59 -2.36 16.24
N SER A 829 15.63 -3.02 15.58
CA SER A 829 14.43 -2.37 15.02
C SER A 829 13.40 -2.03 16.11
N GLY A 830 13.26 -2.89 17.12
CA GLY A 830 12.33 -2.69 18.24
C GLY A 830 12.87 -1.74 19.30
N VAL A 831 14.06 -2.01 19.86
CA VAL A 831 14.62 -1.25 20.99
C VAL A 831 15.33 0.03 20.55
N TRP A 832 15.99 0.02 19.38
CA TRP A 832 16.86 1.13 18.98
C TRP A 832 16.21 2.12 18.01
N LYS A 833 15.29 1.65 17.18
CA LYS A 833 14.51 2.45 16.23
C LYS A 833 13.05 2.68 16.65
N GLY A 834 12.46 1.79 17.46
CA GLY A 834 11.05 1.88 17.86
C GLY A 834 10.04 1.49 16.76
N GLU A 835 10.51 0.87 15.68
CA GLU A 835 9.72 0.60 14.46
C GLU A 835 8.93 -0.73 14.55
N LEU A 836 9.35 -1.67 15.41
CA LEU A 836 8.82 -3.05 15.43
C LEU A 836 7.52 -3.25 16.24
N LEU A 837 7.10 -2.25 17.03
CA LEU A 837 5.94 -2.38 17.93
C LEU A 837 4.59 -2.07 17.26
N TYR A 838 4.57 -1.81 15.95
CA TYR A 838 3.36 -1.69 15.16
C TYR A 838 3.09 -3.01 14.44
N ALA A 839 2.08 -3.74 14.90
CA ALA A 839 1.68 -5.00 14.27
C ALA A 839 1.09 -4.78 12.88
N PRO A 840 1.33 -5.70 11.94
CA PRO A 840 0.51 -5.81 10.75
C PRO A 840 -0.89 -6.27 11.17
N GLY A 841 -1.87 -5.36 11.23
CA GLY A 841 -3.27 -5.71 11.54
C GLY A 841 -3.94 -4.83 12.60
N ALA A 842 -3.19 -4.09 13.43
CA ALA A 842 -3.75 -3.19 14.45
C ALA A 842 -4.45 -1.93 13.90
N HIS A 843 -4.51 -1.77 12.57
CA HIS A 843 -5.13 -0.63 11.90
C HIS A 843 -6.66 -0.59 11.98
N GLY A 844 -7.32 -1.71 12.28
CA GLY A 844 -8.79 -1.77 12.47
C GLY A 844 -9.23 -1.21 13.83
N ILE A 845 -8.46 -1.47 14.88
CA ILE A 845 -8.90 -1.24 16.27
C ILE A 845 -8.84 0.25 16.65
N MET A 846 -7.91 1.01 16.07
CA MET A 846 -7.87 2.46 16.25
C MET A 846 -8.90 3.21 15.39
N GLN A 847 -9.54 2.55 14.41
CA GLN A 847 -10.66 3.13 13.66
C GLN A 847 -12.00 3.00 14.40
N HIS A 848 -12.20 1.95 15.20
CA HIS A 848 -13.45 1.77 15.94
C HIS A 848 -13.52 2.51 17.27
N GLY A 849 -12.38 2.72 17.96
CA GLY A 849 -12.34 3.39 19.26
C GLY A 849 -12.64 4.91 19.26
N GLU A 850 -12.51 5.59 18.11
CA GLU A 850 -12.83 7.01 17.99
C GLU A 850 -14.15 7.30 17.25
N VAL A 851 -14.86 6.27 16.77
CA VAL A 851 -16.13 6.43 16.04
C VAL A 851 -17.36 6.13 16.91
N GLU A 852 -17.22 5.46 18.04
CA GLU A 852 -18.36 5.10 18.94
C GLU A 852 -18.81 6.19 19.93
N LYS A 853 -18.62 7.48 19.61
CA LYS A 853 -19.22 8.58 20.40
C LYS A 853 -20.11 9.54 19.62
N PHE A 854 -20.72 9.08 18.54
CA PHE A 854 -21.89 9.76 17.97
C PHE A 854 -23.07 8.81 17.91
N ASP A 855 -24.13 9.19 18.63
CA ASP A 855 -25.42 8.50 18.74
C ASP A 855 -25.90 7.97 17.39
N GLN A 856 -25.98 6.65 17.26
CA GLN A 856 -26.76 6.01 16.20
C GLN A 856 -28.25 6.14 16.56
N PRO A 857 -29.09 6.80 15.75
CA PRO A 857 -30.53 6.75 15.95
C PRO A 857 -31.01 5.32 15.72
N LYS A 858 -31.72 4.78 16.72
CA LYS A 858 -32.34 3.44 16.70
C LYS A 858 -33.15 3.25 15.40
N GLN A 859 -32.70 2.34 14.54
CA GLN A 859 -33.49 1.86 13.41
C GLN A 859 -34.72 1.13 13.93
N GLN A 860 -35.91 1.68 13.68
CA GLN A 860 -37.16 0.93 13.78
C GLN A 860 -37.25 -0.06 12.61
N PRO A 861 -37.81 -1.26 12.82
CA PRO A 861 -37.97 -2.22 11.73
C PRO A 861 -38.99 -1.71 10.71
N VAL A 862 -38.56 -1.62 9.45
CA VAL A 862 -39.41 -1.29 8.30
C VAL A 862 -40.38 -2.45 8.06
N ALA A 863 -41.68 -2.14 8.09
CA ALA A 863 -42.75 -3.07 7.76
C ALA A 863 -42.64 -3.53 6.28
N GLN A 864 -42.76 -4.83 6.07
CA GLN A 864 -42.80 -5.46 4.75
C GLN A 864 -44.00 -4.93 3.93
N ILE A 865 -43.71 -4.44 2.72
CA ILE A 865 -44.74 -4.15 1.70
C ILE A 865 -44.85 -5.40 0.82
N PRO A 866 -46.02 -6.06 0.72
CA PRO A 866 -46.19 -7.23 -0.12
C PRO A 866 -46.50 -6.86 -1.58
N GLY A 867 -45.80 -7.52 -2.52
CA GLY A 867 -46.31 -7.75 -3.87
C GLY A 867 -45.48 -7.21 -5.03
N VAL A 868 -44.51 -7.99 -5.51
CA VAL A 868 -44.19 -8.13 -6.96
C VAL A 868 -43.68 -9.58 -7.17
N PRO A 869 -44.24 -10.38 -8.09
CA PRO A 869 -43.77 -11.75 -8.36
C PRO A 869 -42.47 -11.77 -9.19
N HIS A 870 -41.74 -12.88 -9.04
CA HIS A 870 -40.40 -13.21 -9.53
C HIS A 870 -40.01 -12.75 -10.94
#